data_AF-A0A517PM68-F1
#
_entry.id   AF-A0A517PM68-F1
#
_cell.length_a   1.000
_cell.length_b   1.000
_cell.length_c   1.000
_cell.angle_alpha   90.00
_cell.angle_beta   90.00
_cell.angle_gamma   90.00
#
_symmetry.space_group_name_H-M   'P 1'
#
loop_
_entity.id
_entity.type
_entity.pdbx_description
1 polymer ?
#
loop_
_entity_poly.entity_id
_entity_poly.type
_entity_poly.pdbx_seq_one_letter_code
_entity_poly.pdbx_strand_id
1 'polypeptide(L)'
;MSGDEEVGSSSNPDADSPYYSHVKAIRERPWDMQAIQKFVSWLDECDPPRAELVRMQMEIISPDFDESRRGELEQKISDLINQNRIRWTRSLDPLGWRAELAMFEIGLINWLYIQGLTDDQAEILQKTPEIRALELDGPQLSESGYQCVCSMSQLDELIIKAERLTEQELEYLEQLPPWTVVELYCDGLEPEQIHEMNARRIAKWKTLDTDGKRSAGARFLLSHACKPLRYGQPIKTADLRQTGIRNTELQMLSGLPELEKVDISEGEITSEGLVSLTGLKRLKWLRLWSTCVTSIAPLAGLTHLEHLEIYPYYDITMGDEGFAGLETLTGLKELFVREYTLSDVTVLRLAPLKRLRQLDLSIGDLNSEDCLSVLSELTELESLYFRCNTKLSERVLDYLSGLKQLQSLSLHIDQGDGDGFQHLAGLEDLEFLEVGGNAFNNRAIQYLAPLKNLKTINAQGSAVTKSGARKLAEQLPDVTIILNNALVKTPRKTITCHRCVIHDNASVLVPASWTGTSNHASYYLNVREDGWDKILSWSGQLRPLEFNLYYDSECHTANAALKAFIHHVGGEELKIIRENVHSFENVRETASCIFEKELAMYFVITGEADAGVVVFVCEVSSSRFAELEPLFLSMARSVRLGSDPALHQAEIVEISVQERMG
;
A
#
# COMPACT_ATOMS: atom_id res chain seq x y z
N MET A 1 -55.78 23.46 -13.21
CA MET A 1 -55.72 22.69 -11.95
C MET A 1 -54.79 21.53 -12.23
N SER A 2 -53.49 21.77 -12.14
CA SER A 2 -52.67 21.79 -10.90
C SER A 2 -52.12 20.39 -10.63
N GLY A 3 -50.80 20.28 -10.72
CA GLY A 3 -50.03 19.08 -10.38
C GLY A 3 -48.62 19.16 -10.93
N ASP A 4 -47.91 20.25 -10.60
CA ASP A 4 -46.45 20.38 -10.72
C ASP A 4 -45.80 19.60 -9.57
N GLU A 5 -44.79 18.78 -9.88
CA GLU A 5 -43.71 18.44 -8.95
C GLU A 5 -42.40 18.87 -9.60
N GLU A 6 -41.81 19.92 -9.01
CA GLU A 6 -40.45 20.38 -9.24
C GLU A 6 -39.47 19.33 -8.70
N VAL A 7 -38.48 18.93 -9.52
CA VAL A 7 -37.22 18.38 -9.03
C VAL A 7 -36.12 19.36 -9.43
N GLY A 8 -35.54 19.96 -8.41
CA GLY A 8 -34.59 21.05 -8.49
C GLY A 8 -33.23 20.68 -9.07
N SER A 9 -32.56 21.75 -9.49
CA SER A 9 -31.16 21.86 -9.88
C SER A 9 -30.20 21.17 -8.91
N SER A 10 -29.46 20.18 -9.39
CA SER A 10 -28.23 19.73 -8.75
C SER A 10 -27.05 20.58 -9.23
N SER A 11 -26.41 21.22 -8.27
CA SER A 11 -25.09 21.84 -8.34
C SER A 11 -24.02 20.92 -8.93
N ASN A 12 -23.10 21.55 -9.66
CA ASN A 12 -21.92 21.00 -10.32
C ASN A 12 -21.02 20.19 -9.36
N PRO A 13 -20.79 18.88 -9.58
CA PRO A 13 -19.79 18.11 -8.86
C PRO A 13 -18.47 18.01 -9.65
N ASP A 14 -17.37 18.22 -8.93
CA ASP A 14 -15.98 17.86 -9.28
C ASP A 14 -15.20 18.70 -10.30
N ALA A 15 -14.74 19.88 -9.86
CA ALA A 15 -13.57 20.54 -10.47
C ALA A 15 -12.23 19.82 -10.20
N ASP A 16 -12.20 18.86 -9.28
CA ASP A 16 -11.01 18.06 -8.89
C ASP A 16 -11.09 16.58 -9.30
N SER A 17 -12.02 16.22 -10.21
CA SER A 17 -12.03 14.88 -10.79
C SER A 17 -10.73 14.62 -11.57
N PRO A 18 -10.17 13.39 -11.53
CA PRO A 18 -9.12 12.94 -12.43
C PRO A 18 -9.44 13.24 -13.91
N TYR A 19 -10.74 13.31 -14.26
CA TYR A 19 -11.21 13.67 -15.59
C TYR A 19 -10.98 15.15 -15.92
N TYR A 20 -11.29 16.08 -15.02
CA TYR A 20 -11.13 17.54 -15.24
C TYR A 20 -9.65 17.96 -15.29
N SER A 21 -8.81 17.35 -14.46
CA SER A 21 -7.36 17.54 -14.47
C SER A 21 -6.70 16.96 -15.73
N HIS A 22 -7.20 15.83 -16.25
CA HIS A 22 -6.76 15.27 -17.53
C HIS A 22 -7.15 16.17 -18.71
N VAL A 23 -8.39 16.67 -18.73
CA VAL A 23 -8.90 17.59 -19.77
C VAL A 23 -8.13 18.92 -19.76
N LYS A 24 -7.80 19.46 -18.58
CA LYS A 24 -6.97 20.67 -18.46
C LYS A 24 -5.53 20.45 -18.94
N ALA A 25 -4.92 19.31 -18.57
CA ALA A 25 -3.58 18.93 -19.03
C ALA A 25 -3.52 18.64 -20.53
N ILE A 26 -4.63 18.23 -21.14
CA ILE A 26 -4.78 18.07 -22.60
C ILE A 26 -4.87 19.45 -23.28
N ARG A 27 -5.67 20.38 -22.73
CA ARG A 27 -5.84 21.75 -23.29
C ARG A 27 -4.56 22.59 -23.28
N GLU A 28 -3.66 22.37 -22.32
CA GLU A 28 -2.41 23.14 -22.16
C GLU A 28 -1.21 22.56 -22.94
N ARG A 29 -1.36 21.43 -23.68
CA ARG A 29 -0.28 20.85 -24.48
C ARG A 29 -0.05 21.61 -25.81
N PRO A 30 1.21 21.78 -26.25
CA PRO A 30 1.51 22.32 -27.58
C PRO A 30 1.24 21.24 -28.63
N TRP A 31 0.12 21.37 -29.35
CA TRP A 31 -0.27 20.49 -30.45
C TRP A 31 0.48 20.86 -31.74
N ASP A 32 0.93 19.86 -32.51
CA ASP A 32 1.39 20.09 -33.89
C ASP A 32 0.17 20.29 -34.80
N MET A 33 -0.30 21.53 -34.85
CA MET A 33 -1.45 21.93 -35.65
C MET A 33 -1.26 21.69 -37.15
N GLN A 34 -0.01 21.61 -37.62
CA GLN A 34 0.29 21.39 -39.03
C GLN A 34 0.10 19.91 -39.42
N ALA A 35 0.47 18.99 -38.52
CA ALA A 35 0.20 17.56 -38.68
C ALA A 35 -1.31 17.27 -38.62
N ILE A 36 -2.02 17.85 -37.65
CA ILE A 36 -3.47 17.71 -37.50
C ILE A 36 -4.21 18.24 -38.74
N GLN A 37 -3.81 19.40 -39.28
CA GLN A 37 -4.42 19.96 -40.50
C GLN A 37 -4.21 19.06 -41.71
N LYS A 38 -3.02 18.47 -41.90
CA LYS A 38 -2.78 17.50 -42.98
C LYS A 38 -3.65 16.26 -42.83
N PHE A 39 -3.81 15.75 -41.61
CA PHE A 39 -4.66 14.61 -41.31
C PHE A 39 -6.14 14.90 -41.59
N VAL A 40 -6.65 16.05 -41.18
CA VAL A 40 -8.02 16.48 -41.46
C VAL A 40 -8.24 16.69 -42.96
N SER A 41 -7.30 17.31 -43.68
CA SER A 41 -7.38 17.44 -45.14
C SER A 41 -7.37 16.10 -45.86
N TRP A 42 -6.64 15.12 -45.34
CA TRP A 42 -6.67 13.76 -45.87
C TRP A 42 -8.01 13.05 -45.58
N LEU A 43 -8.59 13.26 -44.38
CA LEU A 43 -9.94 12.77 -44.05
C LEU A 43 -11.01 13.43 -44.91
N ASP A 44 -10.86 14.70 -45.30
CA ASP A 44 -11.81 15.39 -46.19
C ASP A 44 -11.97 14.71 -47.54
N GLU A 45 -10.92 14.08 -48.04
CA GLU A 45 -10.94 13.38 -49.32
C GLU A 45 -11.50 11.96 -49.19
N CYS A 46 -11.34 11.33 -48.02
CA CYS A 46 -11.57 9.89 -47.84
C CYS A 46 -12.79 9.54 -46.96
N ASP A 47 -13.11 10.37 -45.96
CA ASP A 47 -14.22 10.19 -45.01
C ASP A 47 -14.66 11.56 -44.43
N PRO A 48 -15.39 12.37 -45.23
CA PRO A 48 -15.80 13.72 -44.84
C PRO A 48 -16.58 13.81 -43.51
N PRO A 49 -17.50 12.88 -43.18
CA PRO A 49 -18.18 12.88 -41.88
C PRO A 49 -17.21 12.72 -40.70
N ARG A 50 -16.17 11.89 -40.84
CA ARG A 50 -15.15 11.73 -39.79
C ARG A 50 -14.18 12.91 -39.73
N ALA A 51 -13.91 13.57 -40.85
CA ALA A 51 -13.17 14.84 -40.89
C ALA A 51 -13.90 15.96 -40.11
N GLU A 52 -15.23 16.04 -40.28
CA GLU A 52 -16.09 16.99 -39.57
C GLU A 52 -16.16 16.69 -38.07
N LEU A 53 -16.22 15.41 -37.68
CA LEU A 53 -16.14 14.99 -36.28
C LEU A 53 -14.84 15.42 -35.61
N VAL A 54 -13.69 15.18 -36.25
CA VAL A 54 -12.37 15.57 -35.72
C VAL A 54 -12.27 17.08 -35.59
N ARG A 55 -12.82 17.86 -36.54
CA ARG A 55 -12.86 19.33 -36.43
C ARG A 55 -13.69 19.83 -35.27
N MET A 56 -14.87 19.24 -35.02
CA MET A 56 -15.71 19.61 -33.89
C MET A 56 -15.07 19.25 -32.54
N GLN A 57 -14.35 18.13 -32.46
CA GLN A 57 -13.59 17.76 -31.26
C GLN A 57 -12.40 18.70 -31.02
N MET A 58 -11.68 19.09 -32.08
CA MET A 58 -10.63 20.11 -32.03
C MET A 58 -11.16 21.47 -31.55
N GLU A 59 -12.36 21.86 -31.97
CA GLU A 59 -13.01 23.08 -31.50
C GLU A 59 -13.24 23.04 -29.99
N ILE A 60 -13.76 21.93 -29.44
CA ILE A 60 -14.05 21.75 -28.01
C ILE A 60 -12.80 21.81 -27.11
N ILE A 61 -11.67 21.32 -27.62
CA ILE A 61 -10.41 21.30 -26.86
C ILE A 61 -9.54 22.55 -27.11
N SER A 62 -9.97 23.46 -27.97
CA SER A 62 -9.30 24.74 -28.21
C SER A 62 -9.22 25.56 -26.91
N PRO A 63 -8.08 26.24 -26.63
CA PRO A 63 -7.96 27.10 -25.45
C PRO A 63 -9.01 28.22 -25.39
N ASP A 64 -9.49 28.66 -26.55
CA ASP A 64 -10.47 29.76 -26.70
C ASP A 64 -11.90 29.26 -26.93
N PHE A 65 -12.22 28.01 -26.56
CA PHE A 65 -13.53 27.43 -26.80
C PHE A 65 -14.64 28.11 -25.97
N ASP A 66 -15.70 28.57 -26.64
CA ASP A 66 -16.90 29.12 -26.00
C ASP A 66 -17.76 27.98 -25.42
N GLU A 67 -17.67 27.77 -24.10
CA GLU A 67 -18.40 26.71 -23.39
C GLU A 67 -19.92 26.79 -23.55
N SER A 68 -20.49 27.94 -23.90
CA SER A 68 -21.94 28.06 -24.16
C SER A 68 -22.38 27.24 -25.39
N ARG A 69 -21.46 26.93 -26.31
CA ARG A 69 -21.70 26.16 -27.54
C ARG A 69 -21.51 24.65 -27.36
N ARG A 70 -21.05 24.20 -26.19
CA ARG A 70 -20.78 22.77 -25.91
C ARG A 70 -21.99 21.89 -26.18
N GLY A 71 -23.15 22.24 -25.61
CA GLY A 71 -24.37 21.42 -25.77
C GLY A 71 -24.83 21.33 -27.22
N GLU A 72 -24.68 22.41 -28.01
CA GLU A 72 -24.99 22.40 -29.44
C GLU A 72 -24.05 21.48 -30.23
N LEU A 73 -22.74 21.57 -29.96
CA LEU A 73 -21.72 20.76 -30.61
C LEU A 73 -21.81 19.28 -30.22
N GLU A 74 -22.07 18.98 -28.95
CA GLU A 74 -22.30 17.60 -28.49
C GLU A 74 -23.55 16.99 -29.14
N GLN A 75 -24.62 17.78 -29.30
CA GLN A 75 -25.81 17.34 -30.03
C GLN A 75 -25.52 17.12 -31.51
N LYS A 76 -24.79 18.03 -32.17
CA LYS A 76 -24.35 17.86 -33.57
C LYS A 76 -23.45 16.64 -33.75
N ILE A 77 -22.53 16.41 -32.83
CA ILE A 77 -21.67 15.22 -32.82
C ILE A 77 -22.54 13.97 -32.70
N SER A 78 -23.48 13.95 -31.76
CA SER A 78 -24.42 12.84 -31.57
C SER A 78 -25.27 12.59 -32.81
N ASP A 79 -25.80 13.65 -33.43
CA ASP A 79 -26.60 13.57 -34.64
C ASP A 79 -25.77 13.09 -35.83
N LEU A 80 -24.55 13.61 -36.01
CA LEU A 80 -23.62 13.19 -37.07
C LEU A 80 -23.23 11.72 -36.92
N ILE A 81 -23.00 11.28 -35.68
CA ILE A 81 -22.72 9.89 -35.32
C ILE A 81 -23.91 8.99 -35.67
N ASN A 82 -25.12 9.39 -35.28
CA ASN A 82 -26.34 8.62 -35.50
C ASN A 82 -26.75 8.55 -36.98
N GLN A 83 -26.62 9.66 -37.71
CA GLN A 83 -27.00 9.77 -39.13
C GLN A 83 -26.04 9.01 -40.04
N ASN A 84 -24.74 9.05 -39.77
CA ASN A 84 -23.73 8.37 -40.59
C ASN A 84 -23.38 6.96 -40.08
N ARG A 85 -24.13 6.45 -39.09
CA ARG A 85 -23.87 5.15 -38.41
C ARG A 85 -22.40 5.01 -38.00
N ILE A 86 -21.81 6.07 -37.46
CA ILE A 86 -20.46 6.04 -36.89
C ILE A 86 -20.54 5.23 -35.59
N ARG A 87 -20.47 3.90 -35.67
CA ARG A 87 -20.62 3.03 -34.50
C ARG A 87 -19.41 3.16 -33.58
N TRP A 88 -19.68 3.47 -32.32
CA TRP A 88 -18.75 3.22 -31.22
C TRP A 88 -19.12 1.89 -30.56
N THR A 89 -18.48 0.78 -30.94
CA THR A 89 -18.48 -0.46 -30.16
C THR A 89 -17.35 -1.39 -30.64
N ARG A 90 -16.42 -1.73 -29.73
CA ARG A 90 -15.70 -3.03 -29.51
C ARG A 90 -15.34 -3.98 -30.69
N SER A 91 -15.41 -3.54 -31.93
CA SER A 91 -14.94 -4.20 -33.14
C SER A 91 -14.70 -3.07 -34.15
N LEU A 92 -13.42 -2.79 -34.39
CA LEU A 92 -12.98 -1.64 -35.17
C LEU A 92 -12.73 -2.07 -36.62
N ASP A 93 -13.59 -1.61 -37.54
CA ASP A 93 -13.46 -1.74 -39.00
C ASP A 93 -12.66 -0.52 -39.57
N PRO A 94 -12.28 -0.47 -40.87
CA PRO A 94 -10.93 -0.25 -41.41
C PRO A 94 -10.41 1.20 -41.35
N LEU A 95 -11.15 2.10 -40.70
CA LEU A 95 -10.81 3.51 -40.50
C LEU A 95 -10.41 3.82 -39.04
N GLY A 96 -10.52 2.85 -38.12
CA GLY A 96 -10.14 2.98 -36.71
C GLY A 96 -8.64 3.13 -36.47
N TRP A 97 -7.82 2.33 -37.15
CA TRP A 97 -6.36 2.32 -36.97
C TRP A 97 -5.70 3.66 -37.34
N ARG A 98 -6.26 4.44 -38.27
CA ARG A 98 -5.71 5.75 -38.68
C ARG A 98 -5.92 6.85 -37.65
N ALA A 99 -6.99 6.77 -36.86
CA ALA A 99 -7.24 7.70 -35.75
C ALA A 99 -6.31 7.39 -34.57
N GLU A 100 -6.04 6.11 -34.30
CA GLU A 100 -5.02 5.71 -33.35
C GLU A 100 -3.63 6.13 -33.83
N LEU A 101 -3.27 5.89 -35.11
CA LEU A 101 -1.98 6.34 -35.69
C LEU A 101 -1.76 7.85 -35.54
N ALA A 102 -2.81 8.66 -35.68
CA ALA A 102 -2.74 10.10 -35.47
C ALA A 102 -2.53 10.49 -33.99
N MET A 103 -3.07 9.71 -33.04
CA MET A 103 -2.77 9.84 -31.61
C MET A 103 -1.35 9.37 -31.26
N PHE A 104 -0.79 8.45 -32.03
CA PHE A 104 0.61 8.00 -31.96
C PHE A 104 1.59 9.07 -32.44
N GLU A 105 1.35 9.70 -33.60
CA GLU A 105 2.22 10.77 -34.14
C GLU A 105 2.34 11.99 -33.20
N ILE A 106 1.36 12.18 -32.30
CA ILE A 106 1.37 13.23 -31.27
C ILE A 106 1.75 12.73 -29.86
N GLY A 107 2.22 11.48 -29.74
CA GLY A 107 2.84 10.93 -28.54
C GLY A 107 1.88 10.58 -27.39
N LEU A 108 0.61 10.27 -27.68
CA LEU A 108 -0.40 9.95 -26.66
C LEU A 108 -0.50 8.45 -26.33
N ILE A 109 -0.09 7.57 -27.25
CA ILE A 109 -0.22 6.11 -27.14
C ILE A 109 1.08 5.47 -27.61
N ASN A 110 1.54 4.40 -26.95
CA ASN A 110 2.71 3.59 -27.33
C ASN A 110 2.38 2.11 -27.60
N TRP A 111 1.11 1.71 -27.40
CA TRP A 111 0.55 0.37 -27.60
C TRP A 111 -0.64 0.41 -28.55
N LEU A 112 -0.58 -0.34 -29.65
CA LEU A 112 -1.56 -0.27 -30.75
C LEU A 112 -2.25 -1.62 -30.95
N TYR A 113 -3.58 -1.66 -30.99
CA TYR A 113 -4.36 -2.87 -31.29
C TYR A 113 -4.92 -2.81 -32.70
N ILE A 114 -4.70 -3.85 -33.51
CA ILE A 114 -5.19 -3.91 -34.89
C ILE A 114 -5.82 -5.27 -35.19
N GLN A 115 -7.08 -5.24 -35.60
CA GLN A 115 -7.76 -6.40 -36.16
C GLN A 115 -7.52 -6.48 -37.68
N GLY A 116 -7.11 -7.63 -38.20
CA GLY A 116 -7.02 -7.88 -39.64
C GLY A 116 -5.92 -7.13 -40.38
N LEU A 117 -4.74 -6.94 -39.77
CA LEU A 117 -3.64 -6.16 -40.37
C LEU A 117 -3.23 -6.67 -41.76
N THR A 118 -3.19 -5.79 -42.76
CA THR A 118 -2.77 -6.09 -44.14
C THR A 118 -1.33 -5.60 -44.43
N ASP A 119 -0.73 -6.08 -45.53
CA ASP A 119 0.62 -5.69 -45.96
C ASP A 119 0.79 -4.17 -46.15
N ASP A 120 -0.17 -3.50 -46.80
CA ASP A 120 -0.14 -2.05 -47.01
C ASP A 120 -0.15 -1.29 -45.67
N GLN A 121 -0.87 -1.81 -44.68
CA GLN A 121 -0.88 -1.24 -43.33
C GLN A 121 0.44 -1.49 -42.61
N ALA A 122 1.04 -2.68 -42.76
CA ALA A 122 2.34 -2.99 -42.18
C ALA A 122 3.47 -2.08 -42.74
N GLU A 123 3.43 -1.74 -44.03
CA GLU A 123 4.40 -0.80 -44.65
C GLU A 123 4.28 0.62 -44.05
N ILE A 124 3.07 1.01 -43.65
CA ILE A 124 2.82 2.29 -42.98
C ILE A 124 3.32 2.24 -41.54
N LEU A 125 3.00 1.17 -40.79
CA LEU A 125 3.46 0.98 -39.40
C LEU A 125 4.98 0.97 -39.28
N GLN A 126 5.67 0.37 -40.26
CA GLN A 126 7.13 0.37 -40.31
C GLN A 126 7.73 1.78 -40.26
N LYS A 127 7.02 2.78 -40.80
CA LYS A 127 7.48 4.18 -40.88
C LYS A 127 7.10 5.00 -39.63
N THR A 128 6.48 4.39 -38.62
CA THR A 128 6.07 5.03 -37.36
C THR A 128 7.00 4.64 -36.20
N PRO A 129 8.05 5.43 -35.90
CA PRO A 129 9.05 5.08 -34.88
C PRO A 129 8.54 5.14 -33.42
N GLU A 130 7.33 5.66 -33.20
CA GLU A 130 6.72 5.84 -31.88
C GLU A 130 6.10 4.54 -31.32
N ILE A 131 5.77 3.58 -32.19
CA ILE A 131 5.12 2.32 -31.79
C ILE A 131 6.10 1.45 -31.01
N ARG A 132 5.77 1.16 -29.74
CA ARG A 132 6.56 0.29 -28.86
C ARG A 132 5.90 -1.06 -28.61
N ALA A 133 4.58 -1.12 -28.64
CA ALA A 133 3.85 -2.36 -28.44
C ALA A 133 2.76 -2.49 -29.51
N LEU A 134 2.60 -3.68 -30.09
CA LEU A 134 1.65 -3.96 -31.16
C LEU A 134 0.85 -5.23 -30.83
N GLU A 135 -0.47 -5.14 -30.78
CA GLU A 135 -1.36 -6.28 -30.65
C GLU A 135 -2.12 -6.50 -31.97
N LEU A 136 -2.01 -7.69 -32.54
CA LEU A 136 -2.59 -8.08 -33.81
C LEU A 136 -3.63 -9.16 -33.59
N ASP A 137 -4.83 -8.97 -34.13
CA ASP A 137 -5.94 -9.93 -34.04
C ASP A 137 -6.37 -10.37 -35.44
N GLY A 138 -6.10 -11.63 -35.78
CA GLY A 138 -6.29 -12.23 -37.09
C GLY A 138 -5.52 -11.52 -38.22
N PRO A 139 -4.18 -11.35 -38.13
CA PRO A 139 -3.42 -10.66 -39.17
C PRO A 139 -3.55 -11.35 -40.53
N GLN A 140 -3.63 -10.54 -41.60
CA GLN A 140 -3.70 -10.98 -43.00
C GLN A 140 -2.43 -10.59 -43.73
N LEU A 141 -1.29 -10.98 -43.17
CA LEU A 141 0.04 -10.62 -43.68
C LEU A 141 0.59 -11.69 -44.61
N SER A 142 1.20 -11.25 -45.71
CA SER A 142 2.09 -12.07 -46.51
C SER A 142 3.54 -11.96 -46.01
N GLU A 143 4.51 -12.58 -46.71
CA GLU A 143 5.93 -12.45 -46.40
C GLU A 143 6.38 -10.97 -46.30
N SER A 144 5.95 -10.12 -47.24
CA SER A 144 6.29 -8.69 -47.22
C SER A 144 5.72 -7.98 -45.99
N GLY A 145 4.51 -8.33 -45.57
CA GLY A 145 3.88 -7.78 -44.37
C GLY A 145 4.66 -8.13 -43.10
N TYR A 146 5.02 -9.40 -42.92
CA TYR A 146 5.84 -9.82 -41.77
C TYR A 146 7.23 -9.20 -41.79
N GLN A 147 7.88 -9.05 -42.95
CA GLN A 147 9.17 -8.36 -43.06
C GLN A 147 9.06 -6.89 -42.61
N CYS A 148 7.97 -6.20 -42.94
CA CYS A 148 7.71 -4.84 -42.46
C CYS A 148 7.65 -4.80 -40.93
N VAL A 149 6.82 -5.65 -40.31
CA VAL A 149 6.70 -5.72 -38.84
C VAL A 149 8.04 -6.07 -38.20
N CYS A 150 8.76 -7.06 -38.72
CA CYS A 150 10.00 -7.55 -38.11
C CYS A 150 11.17 -6.56 -38.20
N SER A 151 11.12 -5.63 -39.16
CA SER A 151 12.12 -4.57 -39.29
C SER A 151 11.95 -3.42 -38.27
N MET A 152 10.84 -3.40 -37.51
CA MET A 152 10.55 -2.40 -36.48
C MET A 152 11.45 -2.60 -35.25
N SER A 153 12.71 -2.17 -35.35
CA SER A 153 13.74 -2.37 -34.31
C SER A 153 13.42 -1.72 -32.95
N GLN A 154 12.48 -0.78 -32.92
CA GLN A 154 11.98 -0.09 -31.74
C GLN A 154 10.94 -0.88 -30.95
N LEU A 155 10.41 -1.98 -31.53
CA LEU A 155 9.31 -2.72 -30.94
C LEU A 155 9.77 -3.43 -29.66
N ASP A 156 9.14 -3.07 -28.56
CA ASP A 156 9.36 -3.63 -27.22
C ASP A 156 8.42 -4.83 -26.99
N GLU A 157 7.23 -4.85 -27.60
CA GLU A 157 6.23 -5.92 -27.45
C GLU A 157 5.41 -6.17 -28.72
N LEU A 158 5.11 -7.43 -29.01
CA LEU A 158 4.26 -7.89 -30.10
C LEU A 158 3.35 -9.01 -29.60
N ILE A 159 2.05 -8.79 -29.63
CA ILE A 159 1.03 -9.79 -29.30
C ILE A 159 0.34 -10.18 -30.61
N ILE A 160 0.23 -11.47 -30.92
CA ILE A 160 -0.49 -11.98 -32.09
C ILE A 160 -1.55 -12.97 -31.62
N LYS A 161 -2.81 -12.66 -31.92
CA LYS A 161 -3.98 -13.53 -31.81
C LYS A 161 -4.33 -13.98 -33.21
N ALA A 162 -4.24 -15.27 -33.52
CA ALA A 162 -4.58 -15.79 -34.86
C ALA A 162 -5.16 -17.20 -34.79
N GLU A 163 -5.94 -17.60 -35.79
CA GLU A 163 -6.47 -18.97 -35.83
C GLU A 163 -5.34 -20.01 -35.96
N ARG A 164 -4.33 -19.72 -36.79
CA ARG A 164 -3.12 -20.55 -36.98
C ARG A 164 -1.95 -19.68 -37.43
N LEU A 165 -0.73 -20.13 -37.12
CA LEU A 165 0.51 -19.65 -37.72
C LEU A 165 1.26 -20.81 -38.38
N THR A 166 1.87 -20.55 -39.51
CA THR A 166 2.75 -21.48 -40.24
C THR A 166 4.18 -21.42 -39.71
N GLU A 167 4.98 -22.46 -39.97
CA GLU A 167 6.40 -22.48 -39.59
C GLU A 167 7.20 -21.34 -40.25
N GLN A 168 6.86 -21.00 -41.49
CA GLN A 168 7.47 -19.88 -42.21
C GLN A 168 7.14 -18.52 -41.57
N GLU A 169 5.94 -18.35 -41.02
CA GLU A 169 5.59 -17.13 -40.26
C GLU A 169 6.37 -17.03 -38.95
N LEU A 170 6.59 -18.15 -38.25
CA LEU A 170 7.47 -18.17 -37.07
C LEU A 170 8.92 -17.79 -37.45
N GLU A 171 9.44 -18.30 -38.57
CA GLU A 171 10.77 -17.92 -39.07
C GLU A 171 10.88 -16.41 -39.35
N TYR A 172 9.80 -15.77 -39.81
CA TYR A 172 9.78 -14.31 -39.94
C TYR A 172 9.84 -13.63 -38.58
N LEU A 173 9.02 -14.05 -37.62
CA LEU A 173 8.99 -13.47 -36.27
C LEU A 173 10.34 -13.59 -35.53
N GLU A 174 11.18 -14.56 -35.88
CA GLU A 174 12.54 -14.65 -35.35
C GLU A 174 13.43 -13.46 -35.72
N GLN A 175 13.11 -12.76 -36.81
CA GLN A 175 13.86 -11.58 -37.26
C GLN A 175 13.60 -10.37 -36.36
N LEU A 176 12.52 -10.41 -35.55
CA LEU A 176 12.30 -9.40 -34.53
C LEU A 176 13.51 -9.28 -33.61
N PRO A 177 13.78 -8.07 -33.10
CA PRO A 177 14.81 -7.90 -32.12
C PRO A 177 14.68 -8.86 -30.93
N PRO A 178 15.79 -9.33 -30.35
CA PRO A 178 15.74 -10.30 -29.27
C PRO A 178 15.13 -9.76 -27.97
N TRP A 179 14.97 -8.44 -27.83
CA TRP A 179 14.32 -7.80 -26.68
C TRP A 179 12.80 -7.63 -26.85
N THR A 180 12.27 -7.82 -28.05
CA THR A 180 10.83 -7.71 -28.29
C THR A 180 10.12 -8.87 -27.60
N VAL A 181 9.19 -8.59 -26.69
CA VAL A 181 8.32 -9.62 -26.12
C VAL A 181 7.39 -10.09 -27.23
N VAL A 182 7.31 -11.40 -27.46
CA VAL A 182 6.42 -11.95 -28.48
C VAL A 182 5.45 -12.91 -27.81
N GLU A 183 4.19 -12.53 -27.77
CA GLU A 183 3.11 -13.34 -27.23
C GLU A 183 2.23 -13.87 -28.36
N LEU A 184 2.11 -15.19 -28.46
CA LEU A 184 1.35 -15.86 -29.51
C LEU A 184 0.16 -16.57 -28.90
N TYR A 185 -1.04 -16.12 -29.25
CA TYR A 185 -2.32 -16.72 -28.91
C TYR A 185 -2.89 -17.36 -30.17
N CYS A 186 -2.43 -18.58 -30.48
CA CYS A 186 -2.80 -19.29 -31.71
C CYS A 186 -3.24 -20.73 -31.45
N ASP A 187 -4.37 -21.12 -32.04
CA ASP A 187 -4.89 -22.49 -31.90
C ASP A 187 -4.01 -23.48 -32.69
N GLY A 188 -3.56 -24.54 -32.02
CA GLY A 188 -2.78 -25.62 -32.65
C GLY A 188 -1.29 -25.30 -32.89
N LEU A 189 -0.76 -24.25 -32.27
CA LEU A 189 0.68 -24.02 -32.20
C LEU A 189 1.28 -24.92 -31.11
N GLU A 190 2.20 -25.81 -31.47
CA GLU A 190 2.82 -26.70 -30.49
C GLU A 190 3.84 -25.94 -29.63
N PRO A 191 3.92 -26.19 -28.30
CA PRO A 191 4.87 -25.53 -27.41
C PRO A 191 6.33 -25.59 -27.87
N GLU A 192 6.73 -26.69 -28.52
CA GLU A 192 8.07 -26.90 -29.06
C GLU A 192 8.44 -25.87 -30.14
N GLN A 193 7.49 -25.48 -31.00
CA GLN A 193 7.74 -24.52 -32.08
C GLN A 193 8.03 -23.12 -31.51
N ILE A 194 7.27 -22.70 -30.50
CA ILE A 194 7.49 -21.44 -29.79
C ILE A 194 8.84 -21.47 -29.08
N HIS A 195 9.17 -22.59 -28.44
CA HIS A 195 10.44 -22.77 -27.74
C HIS A 195 11.63 -22.66 -28.68
N GLU A 196 11.58 -23.31 -29.85
CA GLU A 196 12.62 -23.25 -30.86
C GLU A 196 12.81 -21.83 -31.44
N MET A 197 11.72 -21.15 -31.75
CA MET A 197 11.73 -19.75 -32.19
C MET A 197 12.44 -18.87 -31.15
N ASN A 198 12.04 -18.98 -29.88
CA ASN A 198 12.65 -18.23 -28.78
C ASN A 198 14.12 -18.59 -28.56
N ALA A 199 14.51 -19.87 -28.71
CA ALA A 199 15.90 -20.31 -28.62
C ALA A 199 16.78 -19.66 -29.70
N ARG A 200 16.29 -19.55 -30.94
CA ARG A 200 17.00 -18.86 -32.03
C ARG A 200 17.12 -17.36 -31.76
N ARG A 201 16.09 -16.73 -31.21
CA ARG A 201 16.13 -15.31 -30.78
C ARG A 201 17.13 -15.08 -29.66
N ILE A 202 17.20 -15.98 -28.68
CA ILE A 202 18.22 -15.98 -27.62
C ILE A 202 19.64 -16.13 -28.20
N ALA A 203 19.82 -16.97 -29.22
CA ALA A 203 21.12 -17.10 -29.87
C ALA A 203 21.56 -15.77 -30.50
N LYS A 204 20.63 -15.02 -31.12
CA LYS A 204 20.88 -13.66 -31.62
C LYS A 204 21.20 -12.68 -30.48
N TRP A 205 20.51 -12.77 -29.34
CA TRP A 205 20.87 -11.97 -28.16
C TRP A 205 22.31 -12.21 -27.70
N LYS A 206 22.76 -13.47 -27.71
CA LYS A 206 24.12 -13.85 -27.27
C LYS A 206 25.22 -13.26 -28.16
N THR A 207 24.94 -12.98 -29.44
CA THR A 207 25.92 -12.36 -30.36
C THR A 207 26.05 -10.85 -30.18
N LEU A 208 25.15 -10.20 -29.44
CA LEU A 208 25.28 -8.78 -29.09
C LEU A 208 26.52 -8.55 -28.21
N ASP A 209 27.16 -7.39 -28.41
CA ASP A 209 28.22 -6.91 -27.53
C ASP A 209 27.66 -6.50 -26.15
N THR A 210 28.54 -6.07 -25.24
CA THR A 210 28.14 -5.74 -23.86
C THR A 210 27.12 -4.60 -23.80
N ASP A 211 27.29 -3.56 -24.60
CA ASP A 211 26.39 -2.40 -24.59
C ASP A 211 25.05 -2.70 -25.29
N GLY A 212 25.08 -3.53 -26.34
CA GLY A 212 23.91 -4.08 -27.00
C GLY A 212 23.09 -4.96 -26.05
N LYS A 213 23.73 -5.84 -25.27
CA LYS A 213 23.05 -6.65 -24.25
C LYS A 213 22.44 -5.81 -23.14
N ARG A 214 23.15 -4.78 -22.66
CA ARG A 214 22.62 -3.83 -21.67
C ARG A 214 21.40 -3.08 -22.22
N SER A 215 21.50 -2.60 -23.45
CA SER A 215 20.40 -1.88 -24.12
C SER A 215 19.19 -2.78 -24.34
N ALA A 216 19.42 -4.02 -24.77
CA ALA A 216 18.40 -5.04 -24.95
C ALA A 216 17.70 -5.39 -23.62
N GLY A 217 18.48 -5.63 -22.56
CA GLY A 217 17.94 -5.89 -21.22
C GLY A 217 17.14 -4.70 -20.67
N ALA A 218 17.58 -3.46 -20.93
CA ALA A 218 16.83 -2.27 -20.56
C ALA A 218 15.48 -2.17 -21.27
N ARG A 219 15.45 -2.42 -22.59
CA ARG A 219 14.20 -2.46 -23.38
C ARG A 219 13.25 -3.55 -22.91
N PHE A 220 13.80 -4.74 -22.66
CA PHE A 220 13.06 -5.86 -22.07
C PHE A 220 12.41 -5.51 -20.73
N LEU A 221 13.09 -4.76 -19.85
CA LEU A 221 12.47 -4.31 -18.60
C LEU A 221 11.39 -3.23 -18.82
N LEU A 222 11.56 -2.38 -19.83
CA LEU A 222 10.57 -1.36 -20.17
C LEU A 222 9.26 -1.96 -20.69
N SER A 223 9.33 -3.04 -21.49
CA SER A 223 8.13 -3.73 -21.98
C SER A 223 7.33 -4.34 -20.83
N HIS A 224 8.00 -4.87 -19.80
CA HIS A 224 7.35 -5.44 -18.61
C HIS A 224 7.10 -4.38 -17.50
N ALA A 225 6.78 -3.15 -17.90
CA ALA A 225 6.29 -2.07 -17.05
C ALA A 225 7.20 -1.61 -15.87
N CYS A 226 8.50 -1.90 -15.89
CA CYS A 226 9.46 -1.34 -14.92
C CYS A 226 9.66 0.19 -15.14
N LYS A 227 8.84 1.04 -14.51
CA LYS A 227 8.91 2.52 -14.61
C LYS A 227 9.93 3.18 -13.64
N PRO A 228 10.44 4.38 -13.97
CA PRO A 228 11.12 4.75 -15.21
C PRO A 228 12.62 4.48 -15.07
N LEU A 229 13.21 3.82 -16.07
CA LEU A 229 14.66 3.75 -16.21
C LEU A 229 15.22 5.15 -16.48
N ARG A 230 16.06 5.67 -15.59
CA ARG A 230 16.76 6.93 -15.85
C ARG A 230 17.83 6.68 -16.92
N TYR A 231 17.74 7.41 -18.03
CA TYR A 231 18.71 7.31 -19.12
C TYR A 231 20.14 7.49 -18.58
N GLY A 232 21.02 6.54 -18.88
CA GLY A 232 22.42 6.53 -18.45
C GLY A 232 22.70 6.09 -17.01
N GLN A 233 21.69 5.74 -16.20
CA GLN A 233 21.91 5.13 -14.88
C GLN A 233 21.92 3.60 -14.96
N PRO A 234 22.75 2.90 -14.17
CA PRO A 234 22.71 1.45 -14.09
C PRO A 234 21.36 0.99 -13.52
N ILE A 235 20.77 -0.02 -14.16
CA ILE A 235 19.52 -0.62 -13.72
C ILE A 235 19.83 -1.58 -12.58
N LYS A 236 19.34 -1.24 -11.39
CA LYS A 236 19.58 -2.01 -10.15
C LYS A 236 18.40 -2.87 -9.74
N THR A 237 17.21 -2.58 -10.26
CA THR A 237 15.96 -3.21 -9.82
C THR A 237 15.16 -3.67 -11.03
N ALA A 238 14.66 -4.89 -10.98
CA ALA A 238 13.66 -5.42 -11.91
C ALA A 238 12.48 -5.96 -11.11
N ASP A 239 11.27 -5.46 -11.35
CA ASP A 239 10.02 -6.02 -10.83
C ASP A 239 9.28 -6.63 -12.01
N LEU A 240 9.29 -7.96 -12.10
CA LEU A 240 8.66 -8.73 -13.16
C LEU A 240 7.43 -9.50 -12.64
N ARG A 241 6.82 -9.04 -11.55
CA ARG A 241 5.63 -9.69 -11.00
C ARG A 241 4.43 -9.64 -11.93
N GLN A 242 3.76 -10.77 -12.07
CA GLN A 242 2.53 -10.90 -12.87
C GLN A 242 2.73 -10.51 -14.35
N THR A 243 3.96 -10.65 -14.86
CA THR A 243 4.31 -10.24 -16.22
C THR A 243 4.27 -11.38 -17.25
N GLY A 244 3.93 -12.61 -16.83
CA GLY A 244 3.88 -13.77 -17.73
C GLY A 244 5.26 -14.28 -18.20
N ILE A 245 6.36 -13.79 -17.62
CA ILE A 245 7.73 -14.18 -17.99
C ILE A 245 7.96 -15.70 -17.84
N ARG A 246 8.68 -16.28 -18.79
CA ARG A 246 9.18 -17.67 -18.80
C ARG A 246 10.70 -17.68 -18.77
N ASN A 247 11.26 -18.89 -18.73
CA ASN A 247 12.72 -19.11 -18.68
C ASN A 247 13.48 -18.39 -19.80
N THR A 248 12.90 -18.35 -20.99
CA THR A 248 13.48 -17.75 -22.20
C THR A 248 13.65 -16.24 -22.03
N GLU A 249 12.62 -15.56 -21.55
CA GLU A 249 12.64 -14.12 -21.31
C GLU A 249 13.60 -13.76 -20.17
N LEU A 250 13.65 -14.57 -19.11
CA LEU A 250 14.52 -14.31 -17.95
C LEU A 250 16.01 -14.25 -18.32
N GLN A 251 16.43 -14.93 -19.39
CA GLN A 251 17.81 -14.89 -19.87
C GLN A 251 18.29 -13.47 -20.23
N MET A 252 17.37 -12.58 -20.61
CA MET A 252 17.67 -11.20 -20.96
C MET A 252 18.26 -10.41 -19.77
N LEU A 253 17.95 -10.80 -18.53
CA LEU A 253 18.50 -10.16 -17.33
C LEU A 253 20.02 -10.31 -17.21
N SER A 254 20.61 -11.34 -17.81
CA SER A 254 22.07 -11.53 -17.79
C SER A 254 22.83 -10.43 -18.54
N GLY A 255 22.14 -9.62 -19.35
CA GLY A 255 22.67 -8.39 -19.95
C GLY A 255 22.79 -7.20 -18.98
N LEU A 256 22.25 -7.32 -17.76
CA LEU A 256 22.21 -6.26 -16.74
C LEU A 256 22.99 -6.67 -15.48
N PRO A 257 24.33 -6.73 -15.53
CA PRO A 257 25.17 -7.22 -14.42
C PRO A 257 25.14 -6.30 -13.17
N GLU A 258 24.52 -5.13 -13.27
CA GLU A 258 24.37 -4.15 -12.20
C GLU A 258 23.12 -4.40 -11.34
N LEU A 259 22.28 -5.38 -11.69
CA LEU A 259 21.07 -5.72 -10.94
C LEU A 259 21.42 -6.15 -9.51
N GLU A 260 20.73 -5.49 -8.56
CA GLU A 260 20.84 -5.73 -7.12
C GLU A 260 19.57 -6.35 -6.56
N LYS A 261 18.39 -6.05 -7.14
CA LYS A 261 17.09 -6.57 -6.73
C LYS A 261 16.29 -7.08 -7.91
N VAL A 262 15.80 -8.30 -7.82
CA VAL A 262 14.97 -8.93 -8.85
C VAL A 262 13.75 -9.57 -8.18
N ASP A 263 12.56 -9.19 -8.62
CA ASP A 263 11.32 -9.88 -8.30
C ASP A 263 10.84 -10.61 -9.55
N ILE A 264 10.81 -11.93 -9.51
CA ILE A 264 10.30 -12.80 -10.59
C ILE A 264 9.05 -13.58 -10.14
N SER A 265 8.40 -13.11 -9.09
CA SER A 265 7.26 -13.79 -8.50
C SER A 265 6.06 -13.77 -9.45
N GLU A 266 5.14 -14.73 -9.33
CA GLU A 266 3.94 -14.82 -10.18
C GLU A 266 4.28 -14.89 -11.69
N GLY A 267 5.35 -15.61 -12.03
CA GLY A 267 5.77 -15.88 -13.40
C GLY A 267 5.89 -17.39 -13.69
N GLU A 268 5.90 -17.76 -14.97
CA GLU A 268 6.04 -19.14 -15.46
C GLU A 268 7.53 -19.59 -15.51
N ILE A 269 8.29 -19.27 -14.45
CA ILE A 269 9.72 -19.55 -14.34
C ILE A 269 9.94 -20.91 -13.67
N THR A 270 10.77 -21.77 -14.25
CA THR A 270 11.20 -23.04 -13.62
C THR A 270 12.62 -22.95 -13.08
N SER A 271 13.09 -24.01 -12.41
CA SER A 271 14.46 -24.13 -11.89
C SER A 271 15.53 -23.91 -12.98
N GLU A 272 15.25 -24.30 -14.22
CA GLU A 272 16.16 -24.05 -15.35
C GLU A 272 16.32 -22.56 -15.64
N GLY A 273 15.25 -21.78 -15.47
CA GLY A 273 15.27 -20.32 -15.63
C GLY A 273 16.20 -19.63 -14.63
N LEU A 274 16.29 -20.14 -13.38
CA LEU A 274 17.15 -19.56 -12.34
C LEU A 274 18.64 -19.55 -12.71
N VAL A 275 19.08 -20.40 -13.65
CA VAL A 275 20.45 -20.39 -14.18
C VAL A 275 20.81 -19.01 -14.76
N SER A 276 19.84 -18.30 -15.33
CA SER A 276 20.01 -16.95 -15.88
C SER A 276 20.43 -15.90 -14.83
N LEU A 277 20.15 -16.14 -13.55
CA LEU A 277 20.49 -15.22 -12.45
C LEU A 277 21.91 -15.45 -11.90
N THR A 278 22.54 -16.59 -12.19
CA THR A 278 23.84 -16.99 -11.60
C THR A 278 25.02 -16.08 -11.98
N GLY A 279 24.89 -15.36 -13.10
CA GLY A 279 25.83 -14.36 -13.58
C GLY A 279 25.71 -13.00 -12.89
N LEU A 280 24.62 -12.73 -12.16
CA LEU A 280 24.33 -11.43 -11.54
C LEU A 280 25.07 -11.29 -10.21
N LYS A 281 26.38 -11.02 -10.28
CA LYS A 281 27.26 -10.97 -9.09
C LYS A 281 26.94 -9.87 -8.07
N ARG A 282 26.05 -8.93 -8.41
CA ARG A 282 25.57 -7.87 -7.52
C ARG A 282 24.18 -8.14 -6.96
N LEU A 283 23.54 -9.25 -7.34
CA LEU A 283 22.20 -9.59 -6.88
C LEU A 283 22.23 -9.85 -5.37
N LYS A 284 21.49 -9.02 -4.64
CA LYS A 284 21.38 -9.04 -3.18
C LYS A 284 19.98 -9.44 -2.71
N TRP A 285 18.98 -9.26 -3.55
CA TRP A 285 17.59 -9.43 -3.17
C TRP A 285 16.85 -10.16 -4.29
N LEU A 286 16.24 -11.29 -3.96
CA LEU A 286 15.49 -12.13 -4.90
C LEU A 286 14.17 -12.58 -4.29
N ARG A 287 13.07 -12.33 -5.01
CA ARG A 287 11.77 -12.94 -4.74
C ARG A 287 11.35 -13.81 -5.91
N LEU A 288 10.84 -15.00 -5.60
CA LEU A 288 10.38 -15.97 -6.60
C LEU A 288 9.14 -16.75 -6.13
N TRP A 289 8.23 -16.09 -5.41
CA TRP A 289 7.00 -16.75 -4.96
C TRP A 289 5.99 -16.95 -6.09
N SER A 290 5.12 -17.96 -5.98
CA SER A 290 4.16 -18.33 -7.02
C SER A 290 4.82 -18.53 -8.40
N THR A 291 5.98 -19.21 -8.43
CA THR A 291 6.68 -19.62 -9.66
C THR A 291 6.60 -21.13 -9.86
N CYS A 292 7.07 -21.61 -11.01
CA CYS A 292 7.21 -23.04 -11.33
C CYS A 292 8.57 -23.63 -10.89
N VAL A 293 9.28 -22.98 -9.97
CA VAL A 293 10.59 -23.43 -9.47
C VAL A 293 10.42 -24.65 -8.57
N THR A 294 11.17 -25.70 -8.88
CA THR A 294 11.25 -26.94 -8.10
C THR A 294 12.57 -27.08 -7.32
N SER A 295 13.59 -26.29 -7.66
CA SER A 295 14.89 -26.29 -6.99
C SER A 295 15.62 -24.95 -7.07
N ILE A 296 16.20 -24.51 -5.95
CA ILE A 296 17.09 -23.34 -5.87
C ILE A 296 18.57 -23.67 -6.06
N ALA A 297 18.93 -24.92 -6.35
CA ALA A 297 20.34 -25.32 -6.56
C ALA A 297 21.12 -24.40 -7.53
N PRO A 298 20.53 -23.87 -8.63
CA PRO A 298 21.22 -22.90 -9.48
C PRO A 298 21.73 -21.66 -8.74
N LEU A 299 21.05 -21.23 -7.68
CA LEU A 299 21.41 -20.03 -6.92
C LEU A 299 22.65 -20.21 -6.03
N ALA A 300 23.16 -21.44 -5.82
CA ALA A 300 24.25 -21.74 -4.87
C ALA A 300 25.53 -20.89 -5.08
N GLY A 301 25.77 -20.39 -6.29
CA GLY A 301 26.90 -19.49 -6.59
C GLY A 301 26.72 -18.04 -6.12
N LEU A 302 25.52 -17.65 -5.66
CA LEU A 302 25.15 -16.30 -5.25
C LEU A 302 25.38 -16.10 -3.75
N THR A 303 26.60 -16.38 -3.29
CA THR A 303 26.99 -16.29 -1.87
C THR A 303 26.87 -14.90 -1.25
N HIS A 304 26.62 -13.87 -2.06
CA HIS A 304 26.44 -12.47 -1.67
C HIS A 304 24.96 -12.08 -1.54
N LEU A 305 24.03 -13.00 -1.84
CA LEU A 305 22.60 -12.77 -1.72
C LEU A 305 22.26 -12.48 -0.26
N GLU A 306 21.58 -11.36 0.00
CA GLU A 306 21.24 -10.90 1.35
C GLU A 306 19.78 -11.21 1.71
N HIS A 307 18.89 -11.30 0.71
CA HIS A 307 17.45 -11.57 0.89
C HIS A 307 16.97 -12.59 -0.15
N LEU A 308 16.26 -13.61 0.34
CA LEU A 308 15.63 -14.65 -0.46
C LEU A 308 14.23 -14.96 0.05
N GLU A 309 13.23 -14.80 -0.81
CA GLU A 309 11.83 -15.11 -0.52
C GLU A 309 11.28 -16.15 -1.50
N ILE A 310 10.85 -17.29 -0.96
CA ILE A 310 10.40 -18.46 -1.70
C ILE A 310 9.09 -18.94 -1.09
N TYR A 311 8.02 -18.82 -1.87
CA TYR A 311 6.73 -19.42 -1.55
C TYR A 311 6.23 -20.15 -2.80
N PRO A 312 6.37 -21.48 -2.87
CA PRO A 312 5.97 -22.26 -4.04
C PRO A 312 4.49 -22.05 -4.37
N TYR A 313 4.16 -22.16 -5.65
CA TYR A 313 2.77 -22.18 -6.09
C TYR A 313 2.05 -23.40 -5.48
N TYR A 314 0.75 -23.29 -5.16
CA TYR A 314 0.02 -24.26 -4.33
C TYR A 314 0.13 -25.74 -4.76
N ASP A 315 0.34 -26.00 -6.05
CA ASP A 315 0.44 -27.36 -6.61
C ASP A 315 1.89 -27.86 -6.82
N ILE A 316 2.89 -27.07 -6.41
CA ILE A 316 4.31 -27.41 -6.56
C ILE A 316 4.90 -27.67 -5.19
N THR A 317 5.61 -28.80 -5.09
CA THR A 317 6.36 -29.16 -3.89
C THR A 317 7.84 -29.24 -4.24
N MET A 318 8.67 -28.55 -3.48
CA MET A 318 10.12 -28.55 -3.68
C MET A 318 10.80 -29.67 -2.88
N GLY A 319 10.31 -29.96 -1.66
CA GLY A 319 10.96 -30.85 -0.71
C GLY A 319 12.39 -30.42 -0.36
N ASP A 320 13.09 -31.20 0.46
CA ASP A 320 14.45 -30.85 0.91
C ASP A 320 15.49 -30.83 -0.24
N GLU A 321 15.29 -31.65 -1.28
CA GLU A 321 16.14 -31.66 -2.47
C GLU A 321 16.00 -30.38 -3.29
N GLY A 322 14.81 -29.79 -3.31
CA GLY A 322 14.59 -28.48 -3.93
C GLY A 322 15.38 -27.36 -3.25
N PHE A 323 15.72 -27.51 -1.96
CA PHE A 323 16.52 -26.54 -1.20
C PHE A 323 18.02 -26.88 -1.16
N ALA A 324 18.49 -27.82 -1.99
CA ALA A 324 19.92 -28.09 -2.13
C ALA A 324 20.70 -26.82 -2.50
N GLY A 325 21.84 -26.60 -1.83
CA GLY A 325 22.67 -25.42 -2.03
C GLY A 325 22.29 -24.21 -1.18
N LEU A 326 21.20 -24.24 -0.41
CA LEU A 326 20.86 -23.19 0.56
C LEU A 326 22.03 -22.90 1.51
N GLU A 327 22.74 -23.94 1.95
CA GLU A 327 23.90 -23.87 2.85
C GLU A 327 25.07 -23.04 2.28
N THR A 328 25.08 -22.75 0.98
CA THR A 328 26.13 -21.95 0.33
C THR A 328 25.83 -20.46 0.35
N LEU A 329 24.58 -20.06 0.59
CA LEU A 329 24.10 -18.67 0.55
C LEU A 329 24.45 -17.89 1.83
N THR A 330 25.69 -18.01 2.27
CA THR A 330 26.22 -17.49 3.56
C THR A 330 26.12 -15.97 3.75
N GLY A 331 25.80 -15.22 2.69
CA GLY A 331 25.49 -13.79 2.74
C GLY A 331 24.08 -13.46 3.24
N LEU A 332 23.17 -14.44 3.33
CA LEU A 332 21.77 -14.22 3.65
C LEU A 332 21.61 -13.58 5.02
N LYS A 333 20.79 -12.53 5.05
CA LYS A 333 20.28 -11.84 6.23
C LYS A 333 18.79 -12.10 6.42
N GLU A 334 18.07 -12.29 5.33
CA GLU A 334 16.63 -12.46 5.32
C GLU A 334 16.27 -13.68 4.49
N LEU A 335 15.66 -14.68 5.13
CA LEU A 335 15.20 -15.90 4.47
C LEU A 335 13.72 -16.14 4.84
N PHE A 336 12.90 -16.18 3.81
CA PHE A 336 11.46 -16.40 3.92
C PHE A 336 11.08 -17.61 3.08
N VAL A 337 10.63 -18.68 3.74
CA VAL A 337 10.28 -19.94 3.10
C VAL A 337 8.96 -20.48 3.67
N ARG A 338 8.00 -20.72 2.79
CA ARG A 338 6.76 -21.43 3.15
C ARG A 338 6.61 -22.66 2.29
N GLU A 339 7.03 -23.81 2.83
CA GLU A 339 6.91 -25.09 2.15
C GLU A 339 6.72 -26.23 3.17
N TYR A 340 5.49 -26.76 3.23
CA TYR A 340 5.12 -27.76 4.22
C TYR A 340 5.62 -29.17 3.91
N THR A 341 6.43 -29.36 2.85
CA THR A 341 7.13 -30.63 2.59
C THR A 341 8.57 -30.67 3.10
N LEU A 342 9.08 -29.56 3.66
CA LEU A 342 10.42 -29.51 4.24
C LEU A 342 10.52 -30.27 5.55
N SER A 343 11.69 -30.86 5.80
CA SER A 343 12.00 -31.65 6.99
C SER A 343 13.24 -31.12 7.74
N ASP A 344 13.78 -31.93 8.64
CA ASP A 344 15.01 -31.65 9.36
C ASP A 344 16.22 -31.48 8.44
N VAL A 345 16.21 -32.09 7.25
CA VAL A 345 17.29 -31.91 6.26
C VAL A 345 17.47 -30.45 5.88
N THR A 346 16.38 -29.73 5.55
CA THR A 346 16.47 -28.30 5.21
C THR A 346 16.82 -27.44 6.42
N VAL A 347 16.32 -27.77 7.61
CA VAL A 347 16.69 -27.05 8.85
C VAL A 347 18.21 -27.13 9.08
N LEU A 348 18.82 -28.30 8.91
CA LEU A 348 20.27 -28.48 9.08
C LEU A 348 21.10 -27.70 8.04
N ARG A 349 20.56 -27.40 6.86
CA ARG A 349 21.22 -26.55 5.84
C ARG A 349 21.36 -25.08 6.27
N LEU A 350 20.66 -24.65 7.32
CA LEU A 350 20.76 -23.29 7.85
C LEU A 350 22.05 -23.03 8.63
N ALA A 351 22.75 -24.09 9.09
CA ALA A 351 23.93 -23.97 9.95
C ALA A 351 24.97 -22.92 9.51
N PRO A 352 25.39 -22.86 8.23
CA PRO A 352 26.38 -21.88 7.79
C PRO A 352 25.83 -20.45 7.59
N LEU A 353 24.52 -20.21 7.69
CA LEU A 353 23.89 -18.92 7.39
C LEU A 353 23.96 -17.94 8.58
N LYS A 354 25.17 -17.73 9.11
CA LYS A 354 25.43 -17.00 10.37
C LYS A 354 24.99 -15.54 10.40
N ARG A 355 24.71 -14.96 9.24
CA ARG A 355 24.31 -13.56 9.07
C ARG A 355 22.79 -13.37 9.05
N LEU A 356 22.02 -14.45 9.20
CA LEU A 356 20.57 -14.38 9.26
C LEU A 356 20.12 -13.50 10.43
N ARG A 357 19.31 -12.50 10.09
CA ARG A 357 18.61 -11.59 10.98
C ARG A 357 17.12 -11.88 11.00
N GLN A 358 16.55 -12.27 9.86
CA GLN A 358 15.14 -12.63 9.76
C GLN A 358 15.02 -14.01 9.14
N LEU A 359 14.33 -14.89 9.85
CA LEU A 359 14.01 -16.24 9.40
C LEU A 359 12.51 -16.47 9.57
N ASP A 360 11.78 -16.54 8.46
CA ASP A 360 10.44 -17.12 8.41
C ASP A 360 10.53 -18.48 7.73
N LEU A 361 10.28 -19.53 8.49
CA LEU A 361 10.35 -20.89 8.01
C LEU A 361 9.08 -21.63 8.41
N SER A 362 8.26 -21.93 7.42
CA SER A 362 7.13 -22.84 7.55
C SER A 362 7.47 -24.17 6.91
N ILE A 363 7.56 -25.21 7.75
CA ILE A 363 7.88 -26.59 7.38
C ILE A 363 6.74 -27.54 7.71
N GLY A 364 6.81 -28.75 7.18
CA GLY A 364 5.89 -29.83 7.51
C GLY A 364 6.27 -30.53 8.80
N ASP A 365 6.69 -31.78 8.64
CA ASP A 365 7.02 -32.68 9.73
C ASP A 365 8.55 -32.81 9.91
N LEU A 366 8.99 -32.58 11.14
CA LEU A 366 10.34 -32.86 11.60
C LEU A 366 10.43 -34.29 12.11
N ASN A 367 11.50 -34.99 11.72
CA ASN A 367 11.83 -36.30 12.29
C ASN A 367 12.25 -36.18 13.77
N SER A 368 12.94 -35.10 14.13
CA SER A 368 13.33 -34.76 15.51
C SER A 368 13.48 -33.25 15.67
N GLU A 369 13.06 -32.70 16.81
CA GLU A 369 13.30 -31.30 17.17
C GLU A 369 14.79 -31.01 17.47
N ASP A 370 15.65 -32.03 17.60
CA ASP A 370 17.10 -31.85 17.83
C ASP A 370 17.79 -31.10 16.68
N CYS A 371 17.24 -31.18 15.46
CA CYS A 371 17.75 -30.41 14.32
C CYS A 371 17.69 -28.89 14.56
N LEU A 372 16.79 -28.42 15.43
CA LEU A 372 16.63 -27.01 15.77
C LEU A 372 17.77 -26.47 16.66
N SER A 373 18.67 -27.34 17.13
CA SER A 373 19.92 -26.90 17.77
C SER A 373 20.73 -25.96 16.89
N VAL A 374 20.60 -26.06 15.56
CA VAL A 374 21.19 -25.16 14.58
C VAL A 374 20.78 -23.68 14.78
N LEU A 375 19.61 -23.42 15.36
CA LEU A 375 19.13 -22.06 15.60
C LEU A 375 19.99 -21.33 16.62
N SER A 376 20.56 -22.05 17.60
CA SER A 376 21.49 -21.48 18.61
C SER A 376 22.75 -20.87 17.99
N GLU A 377 23.02 -21.27 16.77
CA GLU A 377 24.20 -20.97 15.99
C GLU A 377 23.99 -19.72 15.10
N LEU A 378 22.76 -19.17 15.04
CA LEU A 378 22.35 -18.01 14.25
C LEU A 378 22.23 -16.75 15.13
N THR A 379 23.34 -16.35 15.76
CA THR A 379 23.37 -15.34 16.83
C THR A 379 23.04 -13.90 16.39
N GLU A 380 22.93 -13.64 15.08
CA GLU A 380 22.48 -12.36 14.52
C GLU A 380 20.94 -12.30 14.33
N LEU A 381 20.19 -13.34 14.68
CA LEU A 381 18.74 -13.35 14.53
C LEU A 381 18.06 -12.25 15.36
N GLU A 382 17.30 -11.42 14.66
CA GLU A 382 16.42 -10.37 15.16
C GLU A 382 14.95 -10.84 15.12
N SER A 383 14.57 -11.65 14.13
CA SER A 383 13.22 -12.18 13.97
C SER A 383 13.22 -13.67 13.60
N LEU A 384 12.47 -14.47 14.36
CA LEU A 384 12.25 -15.89 14.09
C LEU A 384 10.76 -16.19 14.06
N TYR A 385 10.24 -16.55 12.89
CA TYR A 385 8.91 -17.11 12.71
C TYR A 385 9.05 -18.56 12.27
N PHE A 386 8.68 -19.48 13.14
CA PHE A 386 8.83 -20.91 12.88
C PHE A 386 7.48 -21.61 12.99
N ARG A 387 6.98 -22.12 11.87
CA ARG A 387 5.74 -22.89 11.81
C ARG A 387 6.08 -24.32 11.39
N CYS A 388 5.59 -25.29 12.14
CA CYS A 388 5.74 -26.71 11.81
C CYS A 388 4.48 -27.48 12.20
N ASN A 389 4.24 -28.61 11.54
CA ASN A 389 3.16 -29.54 11.90
C ASN A 389 3.58 -30.50 13.03
N THR A 390 4.88 -30.62 13.30
CA THR A 390 5.39 -31.41 14.40
C THR A 390 5.14 -30.76 15.75
N LYS A 391 4.71 -31.57 16.71
CA LYS A 391 4.49 -31.16 18.10
C LYS A 391 5.81 -30.88 18.80
N LEU A 392 6.18 -29.62 18.92
CA LEU A 392 7.39 -29.21 19.62
C LEU A 392 7.23 -29.32 21.14
N SER A 393 8.32 -29.67 21.81
CA SER A 393 8.44 -29.56 23.26
C SER A 393 9.13 -28.26 23.66
N GLU A 394 9.00 -27.86 24.93
CA GLU A 394 9.66 -26.66 25.45
C GLU A 394 11.19 -26.71 25.44
N ARG A 395 11.80 -27.87 25.13
CA ARG A 395 13.25 -28.04 24.95
C ARG A 395 13.81 -27.19 23.81
N VAL A 396 13.00 -26.86 22.80
CA VAL A 396 13.41 -25.95 21.71
C VAL A 396 13.86 -24.58 22.22
N LEU A 397 13.32 -24.13 23.36
CA LEU A 397 13.61 -22.83 23.95
C LEU A 397 15.05 -22.72 24.46
N ASP A 398 15.67 -23.85 24.83
CA ASP A 398 17.07 -23.92 25.25
C ASP A 398 17.98 -23.43 24.12
N TYR A 399 17.68 -23.82 22.88
CA TYR A 399 18.43 -23.44 21.68
C TYR A 399 18.29 -21.95 21.34
N LEU A 400 17.21 -21.30 21.81
CA LEU A 400 16.96 -19.87 21.55
C LEU A 400 17.56 -18.95 22.63
N SER A 401 17.92 -19.49 23.80
CA SER A 401 18.36 -18.71 24.97
C SER A 401 19.57 -17.79 24.73
N GLY A 402 20.41 -18.13 23.74
CA GLY A 402 21.60 -17.38 23.33
C GLY A 402 21.35 -16.27 22.29
N LEU A 403 20.15 -16.18 21.71
CA LEU A 403 19.83 -15.25 20.61
C LEU A 403 19.49 -13.84 21.13
N LYS A 404 20.48 -13.18 21.73
CA LYS A 404 20.28 -11.92 22.48
C LYS A 404 19.76 -10.73 21.67
N GLN A 405 19.85 -10.80 20.34
CA GLN A 405 19.36 -9.76 19.43
C GLN A 405 17.89 -9.98 19.01
N LEU A 406 17.24 -11.05 19.49
CA LEU A 406 15.91 -11.43 19.06
C LEU A 406 14.85 -10.44 19.57
N GLN A 407 14.18 -9.79 18.63
CA GLN A 407 13.11 -8.80 18.85
C GLN A 407 11.73 -9.39 18.57
N SER A 408 11.62 -10.34 17.64
CA SER A 408 10.35 -11.01 17.28
C SER A 408 10.50 -12.53 17.30
N LEU A 409 9.61 -13.21 18.01
CA LEU A 409 9.58 -14.67 18.10
C LEU A 409 8.16 -15.19 17.90
N SER A 410 7.99 -16.14 16.96
CA SER A 410 6.76 -16.88 16.76
C SER A 410 7.04 -18.38 16.66
N LEU A 411 6.40 -19.17 17.52
CA LEU A 411 6.47 -20.63 17.52
C LEU A 411 5.24 -21.25 18.19
N HIS A 412 5.02 -22.54 17.94
CA HIS A 412 3.95 -23.31 18.60
C HIS A 412 4.57 -24.41 19.47
N ILE A 413 4.25 -24.47 20.77
CA ILE A 413 4.79 -25.47 21.70
C ILE A 413 3.64 -26.28 22.33
N ASP A 414 3.52 -27.53 21.89
CA ASP A 414 2.46 -28.44 22.31
C ASP A 414 2.76 -29.16 23.64
N GLN A 415 4.04 -29.43 23.92
CA GLN A 415 4.45 -30.32 25.01
C GLN A 415 5.34 -29.60 26.03
N GLY A 416 5.05 -29.81 27.31
CA GLY A 416 5.78 -29.20 28.43
C GLY A 416 4.85 -28.79 29.56
N ASP A 417 5.42 -28.44 30.70
CA ASP A 417 4.67 -27.91 31.86
C ASP A 417 4.83 -26.38 32.02
N GLY A 418 5.61 -25.75 31.14
CA GLY A 418 5.83 -24.31 31.07
C GLY A 418 7.15 -23.86 31.67
N ASP A 419 7.95 -24.76 32.29
CA ASP A 419 9.24 -24.41 32.87
C ASP A 419 10.32 -24.07 31.83
N GLY A 420 10.23 -24.59 30.61
CA GLY A 420 11.17 -24.25 29.54
C GLY A 420 11.14 -22.77 29.15
N PHE A 421 10.04 -22.05 29.43
CA PHE A 421 9.94 -20.62 29.12
C PHE A 421 10.89 -19.73 29.93
N GLN A 422 11.49 -20.25 31.01
CA GLN A 422 12.58 -19.55 31.71
C GLN A 422 13.78 -19.24 30.80
N HIS A 423 14.00 -20.03 29.75
CA HIS A 423 15.10 -19.84 28.80
C HIS A 423 14.94 -18.57 27.94
N LEU A 424 13.73 -18.03 27.83
CA LEU A 424 13.46 -16.75 27.15
C LEU A 424 13.76 -15.52 28.02
N ALA A 425 13.91 -15.68 29.35
CA ALA A 425 14.03 -14.56 30.28
C ALA A 425 15.24 -13.64 30.03
N GLY A 426 16.24 -14.12 29.30
CA GLY A 426 17.43 -13.35 28.93
C GLY A 426 17.39 -12.75 27.53
N LEU A 427 16.26 -12.73 26.83
CA LEU A 427 16.09 -12.11 25.51
C LEU A 427 15.57 -10.67 25.67
N GLU A 428 16.39 -9.80 26.25
CA GLU A 428 15.97 -8.48 26.75
C GLU A 428 15.44 -7.53 25.66
N ASP A 429 15.86 -7.75 24.40
CA ASP A 429 15.41 -6.96 23.24
C ASP A 429 14.08 -7.45 22.64
N LEU A 430 13.47 -8.50 23.20
CA LEU A 430 12.23 -9.09 22.68
C LEU A 430 11.05 -8.12 22.83
N GLU A 431 10.46 -7.73 21.70
CA GLU A 431 9.31 -6.81 21.63
C GLU A 431 8.00 -7.52 21.28
N PHE A 432 8.08 -8.57 20.44
CA PHE A 432 6.93 -9.32 19.95
C PHE A 432 7.11 -10.82 20.21
N LEU A 433 6.14 -11.43 20.89
CA LEU A 433 6.09 -12.86 21.15
C LEU A 433 4.75 -13.45 20.72
N GLU A 434 4.75 -14.37 19.78
CA GLU A 434 3.59 -15.19 19.43
C GLU A 434 3.85 -16.65 19.82
N VAL A 435 3.07 -17.16 20.78
CA VAL A 435 3.19 -18.55 21.24
C VAL A 435 1.83 -19.17 21.44
N GLY A 436 1.57 -20.24 20.70
CA GLY A 436 0.44 -21.13 20.89
C GLY A 436 0.85 -22.46 21.52
N GLY A 437 -0.14 -23.29 21.87
CA GLY A 437 0.05 -24.63 22.40
C GLY A 437 -0.04 -24.69 23.93
N ASN A 438 -0.27 -25.89 24.45
CA ASN A 438 -0.67 -26.09 25.85
C ASN A 438 0.47 -25.87 26.85
N ALA A 439 1.73 -25.96 26.41
CA ALA A 439 2.89 -25.71 27.27
C ALA A 439 2.97 -24.22 27.69
N PHE A 440 2.48 -23.31 26.85
CA PHE A 440 2.38 -21.89 27.21
C PHE A 440 1.16 -21.64 28.08
N ASN A 441 1.37 -21.73 29.40
CA ASN A 441 0.33 -21.64 30.42
C ASN A 441 0.57 -20.49 31.42
N ASN A 442 -0.27 -20.39 32.45
CA ASN A 442 -0.16 -19.35 33.47
C ASN A 442 1.17 -19.31 34.24
N ARG A 443 1.89 -20.44 34.32
CA ARG A 443 3.23 -20.51 34.91
C ARG A 443 4.25 -19.98 33.91
N ALA A 444 4.23 -20.51 32.68
CA ALA A 444 5.11 -20.15 31.58
C ALA A 444 5.16 -18.63 31.35
N ILE A 445 4.00 -17.98 31.26
CA ILE A 445 3.92 -16.55 30.96
C ILE A 445 4.57 -15.68 32.05
N GLN A 446 4.69 -16.15 33.30
CA GLN A 446 5.34 -15.37 34.36
C GLN A 446 6.86 -15.31 34.21
N TYR A 447 7.49 -16.26 33.51
CA TYR A 447 8.92 -16.21 33.22
C TYR A 447 9.31 -15.04 32.29
N LEU A 448 8.33 -14.41 31.63
CA LEU A 448 8.54 -13.25 30.76
C LEU A 448 8.60 -11.92 31.53
N ALA A 449 8.38 -11.90 32.84
CA ALA A 449 8.41 -10.68 33.65
C ALA A 449 9.70 -9.84 33.55
N PRO A 450 10.90 -10.42 33.33
CA PRO A 450 12.12 -9.64 33.11
C PRO A 450 12.17 -8.87 31.79
N LEU A 451 11.38 -9.28 30.78
CA LEU A 451 11.45 -8.74 29.42
C LEU A 451 10.70 -7.41 29.30
N LYS A 452 11.32 -6.32 29.77
CA LYS A 452 10.69 -5.00 29.89
C LYS A 452 10.37 -4.32 28.55
N ASN A 453 10.99 -4.79 27.46
CA ASN A 453 10.74 -4.29 26.11
C ASN A 453 9.57 -4.99 25.40
N LEU A 454 8.95 -6.02 26.01
CA LEU A 454 7.80 -6.71 25.42
C LEU A 454 6.61 -5.76 25.25
N LYS A 455 6.23 -5.52 23.98
CA LYS A 455 5.09 -4.69 23.58
C LYS A 455 3.86 -5.55 23.30
N THR A 456 4.05 -6.70 22.66
CA THR A 456 2.94 -7.58 22.27
C THR A 456 3.23 -9.04 22.57
N ILE A 457 2.27 -9.70 23.24
CA ILE A 457 2.25 -11.14 23.43
C ILE A 457 0.97 -11.70 22.79
N ASN A 458 1.08 -12.38 21.66
CA ASN A 458 -0.01 -13.16 21.09
C ASN A 458 0.00 -14.58 21.68
N ALA A 459 -0.92 -14.83 22.61
CA ALA A 459 -1.07 -16.11 23.29
C ALA A 459 -2.36 -16.84 22.85
N GLN A 460 -2.83 -16.58 21.63
CA GLN A 460 -3.93 -17.32 21.05
C GLN A 460 -3.57 -18.80 20.87
N GLY A 461 -4.54 -19.69 21.12
CA GLY A 461 -4.31 -21.14 21.12
C GLY A 461 -3.45 -21.66 22.27
N SER A 462 -3.20 -20.88 23.32
CA SER A 462 -2.43 -21.28 24.51
C SER A 462 -3.31 -21.64 25.72
N ALA A 463 -2.67 -22.09 26.80
CA ALA A 463 -3.32 -22.36 28.10
C ALA A 463 -3.28 -21.17 29.07
N VAL A 464 -2.90 -19.97 28.60
CA VAL A 464 -2.90 -18.74 29.42
C VAL A 464 -4.33 -18.27 29.67
N THR A 465 -4.66 -18.05 30.94
CA THR A 465 -5.95 -17.44 31.32
C THR A 465 -5.83 -15.92 31.42
N LYS A 466 -6.96 -15.22 31.34
CA LYS A 466 -7.04 -13.77 31.58
C LYS A 466 -6.41 -13.33 32.92
N SER A 467 -6.53 -14.16 33.96
CA SER A 467 -5.94 -13.90 35.27
C SER A 467 -4.41 -14.04 35.27
N GLY A 468 -3.85 -15.06 34.60
CA GLY A 468 -2.40 -15.19 34.43
C GLY A 468 -1.80 -14.06 33.60
N ALA A 469 -2.45 -13.71 32.48
CA ALA A 469 -2.05 -12.57 31.66
C ALA A 469 -2.04 -11.25 32.44
N ARG A 470 -3.06 -10.99 33.28
CA ARG A 470 -3.11 -9.77 34.11
C ARG A 470 -1.93 -9.68 35.08
N LYS A 471 -1.57 -10.78 35.74
CA LYS A 471 -0.42 -10.81 36.67
C LYS A 471 0.89 -10.44 35.98
N LEU A 472 1.10 -10.86 34.73
CA LEU A 472 2.28 -10.43 33.96
C LEU A 472 2.15 -8.95 33.57
N ALA A 473 0.99 -8.54 33.04
CA ALA A 473 0.78 -7.17 32.57
C ALA A 473 0.96 -6.11 33.66
N GLU A 474 0.71 -6.45 34.93
CA GLU A 474 1.01 -5.59 36.09
C GLU A 474 2.52 -5.37 36.33
N GLN A 475 3.38 -6.20 35.76
CA GLN A 475 4.85 -6.16 35.92
C GLN A 475 5.59 -5.54 34.72
N LEU A 476 4.88 -5.28 33.60
CA LEU A 476 5.44 -4.76 32.35
C LEU A 476 4.85 -3.37 32.03
N PRO A 477 5.64 -2.42 31.50
CA PRO A 477 5.25 -1.02 31.37
C PRO A 477 4.18 -0.72 30.29
N ASP A 478 4.28 -1.30 29.09
CA ASP A 478 3.29 -1.10 28.00
C ASP A 478 3.09 -2.39 27.18
N VAL A 479 2.63 -3.45 27.83
CA VAL A 479 2.38 -4.74 27.16
C VAL A 479 0.91 -4.89 26.77
N THR A 480 0.68 -5.43 25.57
CA THR A 480 -0.63 -5.93 25.12
C THR A 480 -0.57 -7.44 24.93
N ILE A 481 -1.38 -8.17 25.70
CA ILE A 481 -1.50 -9.63 25.67
C ILE A 481 -2.83 -10.01 25.00
N ILE A 482 -2.75 -10.70 23.88
CA ILE A 482 -3.89 -11.16 23.08
C ILE A 482 -4.18 -12.62 23.42
N LEU A 483 -5.42 -12.91 23.82
CA LEU A 483 -5.94 -14.25 24.08
C LEU A 483 -7.06 -14.55 23.07
N ASN A 484 -7.51 -15.81 23.00
CA ASN A 484 -8.57 -16.23 22.06
C ASN A 484 -9.81 -15.32 22.10
N ASN A 485 -10.25 -14.96 23.31
CA ASN A 485 -11.50 -14.21 23.52
C ASN A 485 -11.30 -12.97 24.40
N ALA A 486 -10.07 -12.48 24.56
CA ALA A 486 -9.78 -11.36 25.44
C ALA A 486 -8.50 -10.62 25.05
N LEU A 487 -8.46 -9.34 25.40
CA LEU A 487 -7.27 -8.49 25.34
C LEU A 487 -6.95 -8.03 26.76
N VAL A 488 -5.71 -8.26 27.19
CA VAL A 488 -5.21 -7.80 28.50
C VAL A 488 -4.09 -6.82 28.23
N LYS A 489 -4.18 -5.61 28.78
CA LYS A 489 -3.14 -4.59 28.63
C LYS A 489 -2.55 -4.27 30.00
N THR A 490 -1.34 -3.71 30.03
CA THR A 490 -0.82 -3.09 31.25
C THR A 490 -1.89 -2.18 31.87
N PRO A 491 -2.14 -2.29 33.18
CA PRO A 491 -3.06 -1.40 33.86
C PRO A 491 -2.68 0.06 33.63
N ARG A 492 -3.58 0.78 32.97
CA ARG A 492 -3.48 2.22 32.76
C ARG A 492 -3.90 2.95 34.02
N LYS A 493 -3.29 4.11 34.30
CA LYS A 493 -3.77 4.96 35.40
C LYS A 493 -5.22 5.36 35.10
N THR A 494 -6.09 5.09 36.04
CA THR A 494 -7.46 5.62 36.04
C THR A 494 -7.40 7.05 36.54
N ILE A 495 -7.76 8.00 35.69
CA ILE A 495 -7.98 9.39 36.12
C ILE A 495 -9.44 9.49 36.57
N THR A 496 -9.66 9.85 37.83
CA THR A 496 -10.97 10.20 38.36
C THR A 496 -11.24 11.67 38.06
N CYS A 497 -12.38 12.00 37.47
CA CYS A 497 -12.81 13.38 37.25
C CYS A 497 -14.02 13.72 38.14
N HIS A 498 -14.09 14.96 38.62
CA HIS A 498 -15.27 15.57 39.21
C HIS A 498 -16.02 16.39 38.16
N ARG A 499 -17.35 16.34 38.18
CA ARG A 499 -18.19 17.26 37.40
C ARG A 499 -18.33 18.57 38.17
N CYS A 500 -17.80 19.66 37.64
CA CYS A 500 -17.98 21.00 38.15
C CYS A 500 -19.10 21.71 37.40
N VAL A 501 -20.13 22.15 38.13
CA VAL A 501 -21.21 22.97 37.60
C VAL A 501 -20.75 24.43 37.61
N ILE A 502 -20.66 25.04 36.43
CA ILE A 502 -20.23 26.43 36.30
C ILE A 502 -21.45 27.35 36.45
N HIS A 503 -22.66 26.93 36.03
CA HIS A 503 -23.95 27.60 36.23
C HIS A 503 -25.10 26.57 36.14
N ASP A 504 -26.34 26.93 36.49
CA ASP A 504 -27.52 26.03 36.52
C ASP A 504 -27.71 25.12 35.29
N ASN A 505 -27.14 25.51 34.13
CA ASN A 505 -27.29 24.80 32.85
C ASN A 505 -25.97 24.30 32.21
N ALA A 506 -24.79 24.50 32.83
CA ALA A 506 -23.50 24.12 32.24
C ALA A 506 -22.55 23.40 33.22
N SER A 507 -21.96 22.28 32.79
CA SER A 507 -21.01 21.49 33.61
C SER A 507 -19.79 21.00 32.83
N VAL A 508 -18.64 20.90 33.50
CA VAL A 508 -17.35 20.45 32.95
C VAL A 508 -16.77 19.32 33.81
N LEU A 509 -16.07 18.36 33.20
CA LEU A 509 -15.31 17.34 33.92
C LEU A 509 -13.89 17.83 34.18
N VAL A 510 -13.43 17.77 35.43
CA VAL A 510 -12.10 18.22 35.87
C VAL A 510 -11.46 17.09 36.66
N PRO A 511 -10.17 16.73 36.49
CA PRO A 511 -9.51 15.74 37.33
C PRO A 511 -9.72 16.00 38.83
N ALA A 512 -10.04 14.97 39.60
CA ALA A 512 -10.37 15.06 41.03
C ALA A 512 -9.22 15.70 41.84
N SER A 513 -7.98 15.46 41.43
CA SER A 513 -6.79 16.08 42.01
C SER A 513 -6.74 17.60 41.85
N TRP A 514 -7.40 18.16 40.83
CA TRP A 514 -7.39 19.60 40.53
C TRP A 514 -8.45 20.37 41.31
N THR A 515 -9.40 19.68 41.93
CA THR A 515 -10.51 20.29 42.65
C THR A 515 -10.34 19.98 44.13
N GLY A 516 -9.54 20.80 44.81
CA GLY A 516 -9.41 20.74 46.27
C GLY A 516 -10.81 20.76 46.94
N THR A 517 -10.94 20.07 48.07
CA THR A 517 -12.20 19.66 48.72
C THR A 517 -13.10 20.77 49.29
N SER A 518 -13.15 21.98 48.70
CA SER A 518 -13.99 23.06 49.21
C SER A 518 -15.23 23.30 48.34
N ASN A 519 -16.38 22.93 48.89
CA ASN A 519 -17.69 23.40 48.46
C ASN A 519 -17.73 24.95 48.51
N HIS A 520 -18.20 25.56 47.42
CA HIS A 520 -19.01 26.79 47.31
C HIS A 520 -18.55 27.82 46.25
N ALA A 521 -19.43 27.96 45.27
CA ALA A 521 -19.77 29.10 44.42
C ALA A 521 -18.94 30.41 44.55
N SER A 522 -18.19 30.73 43.49
CA SER A 522 -18.35 31.96 42.68
C SER A 522 -17.26 31.98 41.61
N TYR A 523 -17.72 31.92 40.35
CA TYR A 523 -17.09 32.25 39.06
C TYR A 523 -15.63 32.65 39.11
N TYR A 524 -14.77 31.75 38.66
CA TYR A 524 -13.49 31.90 37.94
C TYR A 524 -12.67 30.64 38.28
N LEU A 525 -12.81 29.60 37.44
CA LEU A 525 -11.98 28.41 37.57
C LEU A 525 -10.60 28.73 36.97
N ASN A 526 -9.72 29.36 37.74
CA ASN A 526 -8.33 29.55 37.34
C ASN A 526 -7.56 28.26 37.58
N VAL A 527 -7.52 27.41 36.54
CA VAL A 527 -6.68 26.21 36.53
C VAL A 527 -5.24 26.67 36.32
N ARG A 528 -4.39 26.49 37.34
CA ARG A 528 -2.93 26.62 37.20
C ARG A 528 -2.34 25.23 37.27
N GLU A 529 -1.48 24.92 36.31
CA GLU A 529 -0.74 23.67 36.25
C GLU A 529 0.26 23.59 37.42
N ASP A 530 -0.05 22.76 38.41
CA ASP A 530 0.86 22.36 39.47
C ASP A 530 1.72 21.17 39.01
N GLY A 531 2.82 21.53 38.33
CA GLY A 531 4.12 20.90 38.49
C GLY A 531 4.30 19.49 37.93
N TRP A 532 4.64 19.40 36.65
CA TRP A 532 5.54 18.37 36.12
C TRP A 532 6.64 19.04 35.28
N ASP A 533 7.79 19.23 35.93
CA ASP A 533 9.12 19.66 35.49
C ASP A 533 9.37 20.41 34.15
N LYS A 534 9.77 21.68 34.31
CA LYS A 534 10.82 22.44 33.57
C LYS A 534 11.06 22.10 32.09
N ILE A 535 10.41 22.86 31.20
CA ILE A 535 11.00 23.19 29.89
C ILE A 535 11.86 24.44 30.08
N LEU A 536 13.19 24.26 30.04
CA LEU A 536 14.14 25.36 30.01
C LEU A 536 14.27 25.87 28.56
N SER A 537 14.11 27.19 28.43
CA SER A 537 14.35 28.02 27.26
C SER A 537 13.46 27.81 26.03
N TRP A 538 12.35 28.56 26.00
CA TRP A 538 11.88 29.15 24.76
C TRP A 538 11.17 30.48 25.06
N SER A 539 11.42 31.50 24.23
CA SER A 539 11.07 32.91 24.50
C SER A 539 9.69 33.32 23.95
N GLY A 540 8.79 32.37 23.72
CA GLY A 540 7.37 32.62 23.49
C GLY A 540 6.61 32.27 24.75
N GLN A 541 5.76 33.17 25.25
CA GLN A 541 4.84 32.86 26.35
C GLN A 541 3.87 31.76 25.89
N LEU A 542 4.17 30.49 26.16
CA LEU A 542 3.14 29.49 26.31
C LEU A 542 2.38 29.87 27.58
N ARG A 543 1.15 30.36 27.40
CA ARG A 543 0.28 30.63 28.53
C ARG A 543 -0.07 29.28 29.18
N PRO A 544 -0.37 29.25 30.50
CA PRO A 544 -1.08 28.12 31.09
C PRO A 544 -2.28 27.74 30.20
N LEU A 545 -2.79 26.50 30.28
CA LEU A 545 -4.11 26.21 29.71
C LEU A 545 -5.13 27.22 30.27
N GLU A 546 -5.38 28.29 29.52
CA GLU A 546 -6.25 29.39 29.92
C GLU A 546 -7.63 29.11 29.34
N PHE A 547 -8.54 28.66 30.18
CA PHE A 547 -9.96 28.57 29.83
C PHE A 547 -10.56 29.96 29.87
N ASN A 548 -10.62 30.62 28.72
CA ASN A 548 -11.26 31.92 28.62
C ASN A 548 -12.77 31.74 28.37
N LEU A 549 -13.58 32.25 29.30
CA LEU A 549 -15.03 32.30 29.22
C LEU A 549 -15.45 33.65 28.64
N TYR A 550 -15.95 33.63 27.40
CA TYR A 550 -16.53 34.82 26.78
C TYR A 550 -18.05 34.72 26.80
N TYR A 551 -18.66 35.84 27.19
CA TYR A 551 -20.10 36.03 27.13
C TYR A 551 -20.39 37.09 26.07
N ASP A 552 -21.08 36.69 25.01
CA ASP A 552 -21.50 37.60 23.95
C ASP A 552 -23.02 37.80 24.03
N SER A 553 -23.42 39.04 24.29
CA SER A 553 -24.82 39.45 24.41
C SER A 553 -25.48 39.74 23.06
N GLU A 554 -24.71 39.86 21.97
CA GLU A 554 -25.23 40.21 20.64
C GLU A 554 -25.54 38.98 19.76
N CYS A 555 -25.04 37.80 20.13
CA CYS A 555 -25.28 36.56 19.40
C CYS A 555 -26.43 35.75 20.02
N HIS A 556 -27.44 35.41 19.21
CA HIS A 556 -28.62 34.68 19.67
C HIS A 556 -28.48 33.15 19.66
N THR A 557 -27.40 32.60 19.09
CA THR A 557 -27.17 31.14 19.04
C THR A 557 -25.70 30.75 19.21
N ALA A 558 -25.46 29.54 19.72
CA ALA A 558 -24.12 28.99 19.93
C ALA A 558 -23.30 28.86 18.62
N ASN A 559 -23.96 28.47 17.52
CA ASN A 559 -23.35 28.38 16.20
C ASN A 559 -22.96 29.75 15.62
N ALA A 560 -23.80 30.77 15.79
CA ALA A 560 -23.49 32.13 15.33
C ALA A 560 -22.31 32.72 16.10
N ALA A 561 -22.28 32.54 17.42
CA ALA A 561 -21.18 32.97 18.26
C ALA A 561 -19.86 32.24 17.93
N LEU A 562 -19.91 30.93 17.64
CA LEU A 562 -18.73 30.17 17.22
C LEU A 562 -18.18 30.71 15.89
N LYS A 563 -19.07 30.98 14.92
CA LYS A 563 -18.67 31.58 13.62
C LYS A 563 -18.10 32.99 13.79
N ALA A 564 -18.69 33.81 14.65
CA ALA A 564 -18.19 35.15 14.96
C ALA A 564 -16.82 35.09 15.66
N PHE A 565 -16.64 34.18 16.62
CA PHE A 565 -15.37 33.95 17.31
C PHE A 565 -14.28 33.48 16.34
N ILE A 566 -14.58 32.50 15.49
CA ILE A 566 -13.67 32.02 14.43
C ILE A 566 -13.22 33.20 13.56
N HIS A 567 -14.18 34.00 13.07
CA HIS A 567 -13.89 35.19 12.25
C HIS A 567 -13.02 36.22 12.98
N HIS A 568 -13.21 36.40 14.28
CA HIS A 568 -12.45 37.35 15.09
C HIS A 568 -11.01 36.88 15.40
N VAL A 569 -10.79 35.58 15.59
CA VAL A 569 -9.53 35.02 16.13
C VAL A 569 -8.59 34.43 15.06
N GLY A 570 -9.13 33.97 13.93
CA GLY A 570 -8.35 33.40 12.83
C GLY A 570 -9.02 33.61 11.49
N GLY A 571 -8.43 34.47 10.65
CA GLY A 571 -8.85 34.61 9.25
C GLY A 571 -8.83 33.25 8.53
N GLU A 572 -9.84 33.03 7.69
CA GLU A 572 -10.16 31.97 6.68
C GLU A 572 -9.59 30.53 6.76
N GLU A 573 -8.66 30.15 7.64
CA GLU A 573 -7.99 28.83 7.65
C GLU A 573 -8.44 27.87 8.78
N LEU A 574 -9.53 28.17 9.49
CA LEU A 574 -10.00 27.32 10.61
C LEU A 574 -11.00 26.25 10.15
N LYS A 575 -10.76 24.98 10.51
CA LYS A 575 -11.54 23.82 10.04
C LYS A 575 -12.49 23.26 11.10
N ILE A 576 -13.80 23.25 10.84
CA ILE A 576 -14.78 22.54 11.68
C ILE A 576 -14.71 21.04 11.34
N ILE A 577 -14.28 20.21 12.29
CA ILE A 577 -13.98 18.79 12.01
C ILE A 577 -15.23 17.90 11.97
N ARG A 578 -16.38 18.34 12.52
CA ARG A 578 -17.68 17.65 12.41
C ARG A 578 -18.87 18.63 12.52
N GLU A 579 -19.79 18.58 11.55
CA GLU A 579 -20.97 19.46 11.45
C GLU A 579 -22.31 18.76 11.79
N ASN A 580 -22.32 17.67 12.56
CA ASN A 580 -23.58 17.04 12.99
C ASN A 580 -24.02 17.55 14.37
N VAL A 581 -24.86 18.58 14.35
CA VAL A 581 -25.63 19.05 15.51
C VAL A 581 -26.82 18.11 15.69
N HIS A 582 -26.80 17.29 16.74
CA HIS A 582 -28.00 16.60 17.19
C HIS A 582 -28.70 17.48 18.22
N SER A 583 -29.89 17.99 17.87
CA SER A 583 -30.77 18.66 18.83
C SER A 583 -31.29 17.61 19.81
N PHE A 584 -30.93 17.73 21.09
CA PHE A 584 -31.55 16.97 22.17
C PHE A 584 -32.61 17.87 22.82
N GLU A 585 -33.84 17.39 22.93
CA GLU A 585 -34.93 18.16 23.52
C GLU A 585 -34.57 18.57 24.97
N ASN A 586 -34.77 19.85 25.27
CA ASN A 586 -34.43 20.59 26.50
C ASN A 586 -32.98 21.09 26.69
N VAL A 587 -32.17 21.17 25.63
CA VAL A 587 -30.96 22.03 25.58
C VAL A 587 -31.07 22.96 24.38
N ARG A 588 -30.82 24.28 24.56
CA ARG A 588 -31.14 25.26 23.50
C ARG A 588 -30.25 25.17 22.26
N GLU A 589 -28.92 25.22 22.36
CA GLU A 589 -28.01 24.97 21.22
C GLU A 589 -26.54 24.84 21.71
N THR A 590 -25.74 23.94 21.11
CA THR A 590 -24.28 23.84 21.37
C THR A 590 -23.49 23.59 20.08
N ALA A 591 -22.28 24.14 19.99
CA ALA A 591 -21.38 23.95 18.86
C ALA A 591 -19.94 23.69 19.35
N SER A 592 -19.13 22.98 18.57
CA SER A 592 -17.73 22.75 18.92
C SER A 592 -16.85 22.60 17.69
N CYS A 593 -15.63 23.13 17.73
CA CYS A 593 -14.62 22.90 16.71
C CYS A 593 -13.24 22.67 17.33
N ILE A 594 -12.35 22.07 16.56
CA ILE A 594 -10.92 21.99 16.85
C ILE A 594 -10.26 22.75 15.72
N PHE A 595 -9.28 23.59 16.02
CA PHE A 595 -8.51 24.26 14.99
C PHE A 595 -7.04 24.38 15.38
N GLU A 596 -6.20 24.56 14.38
CA GLU A 596 -4.76 24.67 14.54
C GLU A 596 -4.33 26.13 14.28
N LYS A 597 -3.39 26.63 15.07
CA LYS A 597 -2.73 27.90 14.80
C LYS A 597 -1.25 27.80 15.17
N GLU A 598 -0.40 27.99 14.16
CA GLU A 598 1.07 27.89 14.22
C GLU A 598 1.62 26.59 14.83
N LEU A 599 1.67 26.50 16.16
CA LEU A 599 2.34 25.46 16.96
C LEU A 599 1.44 24.87 18.07
N ALA A 600 0.17 25.26 18.10
CA ALA A 600 -0.80 24.81 19.08
C ALA A 600 -2.13 24.41 18.43
N MET A 601 -2.74 23.38 19.03
CA MET A 601 -4.09 22.93 18.75
C MET A 601 -5.04 23.56 19.77
N TYR A 602 -6.12 24.13 19.25
CA TYR A 602 -7.17 24.78 20.02
C TYR A 602 -8.44 23.95 19.95
N PHE A 603 -9.09 23.78 21.10
CA PHE A 603 -10.40 23.17 21.19
C PHE A 603 -11.40 24.20 21.71
N VAL A 604 -12.46 24.42 20.94
CA VAL A 604 -13.49 25.41 21.26
C VAL A 604 -14.86 24.77 21.35
N ILE A 605 -15.58 25.08 22.42
CA ILE A 605 -16.99 24.70 22.61
C ILE A 605 -17.79 25.96 22.92
N THR A 606 -18.94 26.14 22.26
CA THR A 606 -19.91 27.17 22.61
C THR A 606 -21.24 26.56 23.02
N GLY A 607 -21.93 27.19 23.97
CA GLY A 607 -23.26 26.79 24.42
C GLY A 607 -24.14 27.98 24.77
N GLU A 608 -25.43 27.89 24.47
CA GLU A 608 -26.42 28.93 24.80
C GLU A 608 -26.99 28.74 26.21
N ALA A 609 -27.04 29.84 26.99
CA ALA A 609 -27.69 29.92 28.30
C ALA A 609 -28.77 31.02 28.28
N ASP A 610 -29.76 30.95 29.18
CA ASP A 610 -30.90 31.88 29.24
C ASP A 610 -30.54 33.38 29.31
N ALA A 611 -29.29 33.70 29.65
CA ALA A 611 -28.77 35.06 29.64
C ALA A 611 -27.92 35.39 28.39
N GLY A 612 -27.28 34.43 27.70
CA GLY A 612 -26.37 34.67 26.58
C GLY A 612 -25.54 33.44 26.20
N VAL A 613 -24.61 33.58 25.24
CA VAL A 613 -23.77 32.46 24.76
C VAL A 613 -22.44 32.41 25.51
N VAL A 614 -22.02 31.22 25.94
CA VAL A 614 -20.74 30.96 26.61
C VAL A 614 -19.78 30.25 25.65
N VAL A 615 -18.56 30.74 25.55
CA VAL A 615 -17.46 30.15 24.76
C VAL A 615 -16.37 29.59 25.68
N PHE A 616 -15.96 28.36 25.45
CA PHE A 616 -14.81 27.70 26.09
C PHE A 616 -13.71 27.53 25.06
N VAL A 617 -12.51 28.00 25.37
CA VAL A 617 -11.32 27.83 24.51
C VAL A 617 -10.23 27.15 25.33
N CYS A 618 -9.61 26.14 24.75
CA CYS A 618 -8.49 25.42 25.34
C CYS A 618 -7.34 25.33 24.34
N GLU A 619 -6.12 25.65 24.76
CA GLU A 619 -4.90 25.61 23.93
C GLU A 619 -3.96 24.50 24.41
N VAL A 620 -3.44 23.68 23.50
CA VAL A 620 -2.41 22.66 23.80
C VAL A 620 -1.38 22.60 22.67
N SER A 621 -0.11 22.36 23.00
CA SER A 621 0.92 22.10 21.99
C SER A 621 0.53 20.90 21.10
N SER A 622 0.74 21.02 19.79
CA SER A 622 0.36 19.97 18.83
C SER A 622 0.97 18.58 19.13
N SER A 623 2.16 18.51 19.74
CA SER A 623 2.81 17.26 20.15
C SER A 623 2.10 16.49 21.27
N ARG A 624 1.28 17.17 22.10
CA ARG A 624 0.56 16.58 23.24
C ARG A 624 -0.94 16.41 22.99
N PHE A 625 -1.43 16.88 21.84
CA PHE A 625 -2.87 16.88 21.55
C PHE A 625 -3.46 15.47 21.53
N ALA A 626 -2.77 14.49 20.94
CA ALA A 626 -3.25 13.10 20.87
C ALA A 626 -3.45 12.44 22.25
N GLU A 627 -2.71 12.88 23.26
CA GLU A 627 -2.82 12.37 24.63
C GLU A 627 -4.07 12.93 25.33
N LEU A 628 -4.37 14.21 25.09
CA LEU A 628 -5.44 14.96 25.75
C LEU A 628 -6.75 15.02 24.94
N GLU A 629 -6.73 14.63 23.66
CA GLU A 629 -7.90 14.57 22.78
C GLU A 629 -9.08 13.79 23.40
N PRO A 630 -8.89 12.62 24.06
CA PRO A 630 -10.00 11.92 24.71
C PRO A 630 -10.64 12.74 25.84
N LEU A 631 -9.85 13.53 26.57
CA LEU A 631 -10.33 14.42 27.61
C LEU A 631 -11.14 15.58 27.01
N PHE A 632 -10.65 16.19 25.92
CA PHE A 632 -11.39 17.25 25.21
C PHE A 632 -12.72 16.77 24.67
N LEU A 633 -12.75 15.59 24.05
CA LEU A 633 -13.99 14.99 23.56
C LEU A 633 -14.97 14.63 24.70
N SER A 634 -14.45 14.29 25.89
CA SER A 634 -15.27 14.06 27.08
C SER A 634 -15.87 15.37 27.63
N MET A 635 -15.09 16.45 27.67
CA MET A 635 -15.59 17.79 28.03
C MET A 635 -16.65 18.29 27.05
N ALA A 636 -16.47 18.03 25.75
CA ALA A 636 -17.48 18.32 24.72
C ALA A 636 -18.82 17.64 25.01
N ARG A 637 -18.77 16.38 25.46
CA ARG A 637 -19.95 15.60 25.83
C ARG A 637 -20.57 16.09 27.15
N SER A 638 -19.78 16.56 28.11
CA SER A 638 -20.30 17.04 29.39
C SER A 638 -21.04 18.37 29.28
N VAL A 639 -20.57 19.29 28.42
CA VAL A 639 -21.27 20.56 28.12
C VAL A 639 -22.64 20.30 27.45
N ARG A 640 -22.79 19.18 26.75
CA ARG A 640 -24.05 18.77 26.11
C ARG A 640 -25.11 18.20 27.07
N LEU A 641 -24.71 17.74 28.25
CA LEU A 641 -25.61 17.09 29.22
C LEU A 641 -26.29 18.14 30.13
N GLY A 642 -26.88 19.19 29.53
CA GLY A 642 -27.54 20.30 30.23
C GLY A 642 -28.50 19.84 31.34
N SER A 643 -28.80 20.76 32.25
CA SER A 643 -29.57 20.58 33.50
C SER A 643 -30.59 19.42 33.47
N ASP A 644 -30.17 18.23 33.88
CA ASP A 644 -31.15 17.20 34.29
C ASP A 644 -31.63 17.59 35.69
N PRO A 645 -32.91 17.93 35.88
CA PRO A 645 -33.44 18.32 37.18
C PRO A 645 -33.34 17.19 38.23
N ALA A 646 -33.12 15.94 37.81
CA ALA A 646 -32.87 14.82 38.72
C ALA A 646 -31.47 14.88 39.38
N LEU A 647 -30.52 15.64 38.80
CA LEU A 647 -29.13 15.77 39.24
C LEU A 647 -28.87 17.04 40.08
N HIS A 648 -29.90 17.60 40.73
CA HIS A 648 -29.80 18.83 41.55
C HIS A 648 -28.96 18.71 42.83
N GLN A 649 -28.34 17.57 43.10
CA GLN A 649 -27.26 17.46 44.08
C GLN A 649 -25.95 17.33 43.32
N ALA A 650 -24.91 18.02 43.79
CA ALA A 650 -23.54 17.89 43.28
C ALA A 650 -23.07 16.44 43.43
N GLU A 651 -23.54 15.55 42.56
CA GLU A 651 -23.09 14.18 42.50
C GLU A 651 -21.75 14.17 41.78
N ILE A 652 -20.78 13.58 42.46
CA ILE A 652 -19.51 13.20 41.86
C ILE A 652 -19.83 12.14 40.80
N VAL A 653 -19.87 12.56 39.54
CA VAL A 653 -19.95 11.63 38.42
C VAL A 653 -18.54 11.11 38.17
N GLU A 654 -18.22 9.94 38.71
CA GLU A 654 -16.94 9.27 38.46
C GLU A 654 -16.88 8.80 37.00
N ILE A 655 -16.00 9.42 36.23
CA ILE A 655 -15.68 8.96 34.86
C ILE A 655 -14.24 8.51 34.86
N SER A 656 -14.03 7.21 34.70
CA SER A 656 -12.70 6.60 34.61
C SER A 656 -12.14 6.74 33.19
N VAL A 657 -11.11 7.57 33.01
CA VAL A 657 -10.35 7.65 31.75
C VAL A 657 -9.05 6.88 31.91
N GLN A 658 -8.76 5.97 30.97
CA GLN A 658 -7.55 5.14 31.00
C GLN A 658 -6.40 5.82 30.24
N GLU A 659 -5.43 6.39 30.96
CA GLU A 659 -4.25 7.05 30.39
C GLU A 659 -3.16 6.03 30.00
N ARG A 660 -2.59 6.14 28.80
CA ARG A 660 -1.37 5.39 28.44
C ARG A 660 -0.23 5.94 29.30
N MET A 661 0.34 5.13 30.18
CA MET A 661 1.69 5.45 30.68
C MET A 661 2.67 5.01 29.59
N GLY A 662 3.50 5.95 29.15
CA GLY A 662 4.50 5.74 28.11
C GLY A 662 5.62 4.79 28.51
#